data_AF-A0A497A3F6-F1
#
_entry.id   AF-A0A497A3F6-F1
#
_cell.length_a   1.000
_cell.length_b   1.000
_cell.length_c   1.000
_cell.angle_alpha   90.00
_cell.angle_beta   90.00
_cell.angle_gamma   90.00
#
_symmetry.space_group_name_H-M   'P 1'
#
loop_
_entity.id
_entity.type
_entity.pdbx_description
1 polymer ?
#
loop_
_entity_poly.entity_id
_entity_poly.type
_entity_poly.pdbx_seq_one_letter_code
_entity_poly.pdbx_strand_id
1 'polypeptide(L)'
;MRSKGVQAFDLPVRQFPYHPCRHTQRQVPGWDGYPLGHQRAGPNQRLPAHDRTVEHDSPDADQRAILDGRAVEYSPVADGHPLTQRAWLALVCVDNGEILNVGAGADDDGRIVAPQHAAEPDACLGCDVHLANNGRVRRDIGGGVDEFGMMGDVHAGIHIVPQKWLARISVGSSRTRCHLVAHSSQGLCTPTKNAGFRSSVAFCPLSVTIGLIAAGGKAMDKIFYPDSVVVIGVSERPDNLAANIIRNLLEFGYGGDVYAVGLRSGQVHGIPILTSVEALPEGVDLAVILTPAATVPGLLDACGRKGTRRAVIESGGFAEFSEAGRRLEEQVCEVARRWNIRFVGPNCISVVNTENGLCLPFVDLNPRAVKRGPVSVLAQSGGVSITYALLLSEAGLGVNKVVSMGNKADLDEVDYLTYLLDDPGTESICLYLESIEEGRRLVELAASSPKPVIVHKANTAQASAQIAFSHTAALANDDRIVSAALRQAGVARAGSFDDAVALAQGFALPVVRGNDLIVVSRSGGHAVVAADAAGANGFHLVPIPDNFLAGVRSLFPADVIALTNPLDLGVIFDFDLYGHIVEECLRVLDPDALLLVHTYSAGPEGEMSRRLAHRLRGLSRELDKPVAFCTFAQREEVEALRQGLDYPVFTEIEAAVRALAASRDRYVRPARLLPLPSAPAGRPREIEGLLTHGGVLTTDAALGLCAAFGIPTAKWAVVESVEGALVVASAIGYPVALKALSPDVVHKSDVGGVVLGIESPDALRTEFAALLARVEERVPGVQVEGVLVQQMLSGGREVILGGRRDPSFGPVVMFGLGGVYVEVFEDVAFRLAPLTREEAEEMISEVRGSRLLQGVRGQAPADVEAVVEALLGLSRLLVECPEVAEIDVNPLLVFEHGVAAVDARVVVDRQKT
;
A
#
# COMPACT_ATOMS: atom_id res chain seq x y z
N MET A 1 -27.54 -41.01 54.23
CA MET A 1 -28.74 -40.47 54.92
C MET A 1 -28.37 -40.02 56.33
N ARG A 2 -28.45 -38.72 56.63
CA ARG A 2 -28.52 -38.11 57.99
C ARG A 2 -28.86 -36.62 57.82
N SER A 3 -29.50 -36.02 58.82
CA SER A 3 -30.14 -34.69 58.69
C SER A 3 -30.09 -33.90 60.00
N LYS A 4 -29.86 -32.58 59.91
CA LYS A 4 -29.95 -31.56 61.01
C LYS A 4 -28.93 -31.78 62.15
N GLY A 5 -28.38 -30.78 62.84
CA GLY A 5 -28.42 -29.30 62.75
C GLY A 5 -27.93 -28.68 64.08
N VAL A 6 -27.76 -27.34 64.14
CA VAL A 6 -27.61 -26.49 65.37
C VAL A 6 -26.19 -26.21 65.96
N GLN A 7 -25.81 -24.93 65.85
CA GLN A 7 -25.06 -23.99 66.75
C GLN A 7 -23.65 -24.25 67.37
N ALA A 8 -22.86 -23.14 67.29
CA ALA A 8 -21.81 -22.53 68.13
C ALA A 8 -21.48 -23.10 69.54
N PHE A 9 -20.33 -22.83 70.19
CA PHE A 9 -19.43 -21.66 70.22
C PHE A 9 -17.99 -22.10 70.60
N ASP A 10 -16.93 -21.33 70.25
CA ASP A 10 -16.04 -20.70 71.26
C ASP A 10 -14.84 -19.91 70.68
N LEU A 11 -14.58 -18.77 71.32
CA LEU A 11 -13.41 -17.87 71.26
C LEU A 11 -12.56 -18.13 72.56
N PRO A 12 -11.47 -17.41 72.95
CA PRO A 12 -11.07 -16.06 72.53
C PRO A 12 -9.56 -15.64 72.56
N VAL A 13 -9.29 -14.37 72.15
CA VAL A 13 -8.32 -13.39 72.75
C VAL A 13 -6.79 -13.62 72.59
N ARG A 14 -5.87 -12.64 72.41
CA ARG A 14 -5.73 -11.20 71.99
C ARG A 14 -4.18 -10.98 71.76
N GLN A 15 -3.58 -9.91 71.21
CA GLN A 15 -3.72 -8.45 71.42
C GLN A 15 -3.12 -7.61 70.25
N PHE A 16 -3.90 -6.69 69.66
CA PHE A 16 -3.79 -5.20 69.67
C PHE A 16 -2.48 -4.46 70.06
N PRO A 17 -2.37 -3.10 69.88
CA PRO A 17 -3.06 -2.12 68.99
C PRO A 17 -2.17 -0.99 68.38
N TYR A 18 -2.69 -0.11 67.50
CA TYR A 18 -2.94 1.33 67.80
C TYR A 18 -3.72 2.08 66.69
N HIS A 19 -4.51 3.06 67.13
CA HIS A 19 -5.80 3.54 66.58
C HIS A 19 -5.70 5.08 66.21
N PRO A 20 -6.72 5.97 66.25
CA PRO A 20 -7.30 6.58 65.02
C PRO A 20 -7.62 8.10 65.05
N CYS A 21 -8.40 8.57 64.06
CA CYS A 21 -9.52 9.54 64.16
C CYS A 21 -10.44 9.44 62.90
N ARG A 22 -11.72 9.87 62.83
CA ARG A 22 -12.79 10.19 63.83
C ARG A 22 -14.19 10.14 63.14
N HIS A 23 -15.28 10.44 63.86
CA HIS A 23 -16.68 10.57 63.38
C HIS A 23 -17.15 12.06 63.41
N THR A 24 -18.30 12.54 62.89
CA THR A 24 -19.72 12.17 63.20
C THR A 24 -20.83 12.78 62.29
N GLN A 25 -21.83 11.94 61.95
CA GLN A 25 -23.31 12.12 62.03
C GLN A 25 -24.16 13.14 61.21
N ARG A 26 -25.41 12.72 60.94
CA ARG A 26 -26.54 13.41 60.27
C ARG A 26 -27.33 14.34 61.21
N GLN A 27 -27.95 15.39 60.66
CA GLN A 27 -29.27 15.90 61.11
C GLN A 27 -30.10 16.45 59.93
N VAL A 28 -31.43 16.38 60.07
CA VAL A 28 -32.49 17.02 59.25
C VAL A 28 -33.59 17.42 60.25
N PRO A 29 -34.07 18.68 60.27
CA PRO A 29 -35.50 18.92 59.97
C PRO A 29 -35.82 20.31 59.37
N GLY A 30 -37.02 20.46 58.77
CA GLY A 30 -37.68 21.76 58.54
C GLY A 30 -38.30 21.95 57.16
N TRP A 31 -39.64 21.86 57.07
CA TRP A 31 -40.44 22.29 55.90
C TRP A 31 -40.94 23.73 56.11
N ASP A 32 -41.01 24.53 55.02
CA ASP A 32 -42.25 25.16 54.49
C ASP A 32 -41.95 26.30 53.49
N GLY A 33 -42.65 26.34 52.35
CA GLY A 33 -42.62 27.49 51.41
C GLY A 33 -42.69 27.17 49.90
N TYR A 34 -43.90 27.12 49.33
CA TYR A 34 -44.24 27.08 47.88
C TYR A 34 -43.89 28.39 47.12
N PRO A 35 -44.13 28.53 45.79
CA PRO A 35 -44.12 27.59 44.64
C PRO A 35 -43.15 28.07 43.51
N LEU A 36 -42.82 27.35 42.43
CA LEU A 36 -43.61 27.09 41.22
C LEU A 36 -42.85 26.11 40.31
N GLY A 37 -43.57 25.29 39.53
CA GLY A 37 -42.96 24.21 38.74
C GLY A 37 -43.15 24.31 37.22
N HIS A 38 -42.15 23.76 36.52
CA HIS A 38 -42.23 22.89 35.34
C HIS A 38 -42.71 23.40 33.95
N GLN A 39 -42.19 22.66 32.96
CA GLN A 39 -42.62 22.49 31.56
C GLN A 39 -42.09 23.50 30.52
N ARG A 40 -41.10 23.04 29.74
CA ARG A 40 -40.93 23.46 28.33
C ARG A 40 -41.70 22.48 27.44
N ALA A 41 -42.36 23.00 26.42
CA ALA A 41 -43.25 22.24 25.55
C ALA A 41 -42.51 21.34 24.55
N GLY A 42 -43.17 20.24 24.15
CA GLY A 42 -42.70 19.33 23.12
C GLY A 42 -43.10 19.73 21.69
N PRO A 43 -42.67 18.96 20.68
CA PRO A 43 -42.90 19.28 19.27
C PRO A 43 -44.33 18.91 18.84
N ASN A 44 -45.20 19.90 18.65
CA ASN A 44 -46.42 19.81 17.82
C ASN A 44 -47.19 21.15 17.77
N GLN A 45 -46.66 22.18 17.11
CA GLN A 45 -47.44 23.35 16.68
C GLN A 45 -47.08 23.75 15.24
N ARG A 46 -48.12 23.96 14.42
CA ARG A 46 -48.06 24.17 12.97
C ARG A 46 -48.46 25.61 12.62
N LEU A 47 -47.82 26.15 11.57
CA LEU A 47 -48.33 27.20 10.66
C LEU A 47 -48.47 28.63 11.23
N PRO A 48 -48.56 29.68 10.37
CA PRO A 48 -48.61 29.67 8.89
C PRO A 48 -47.50 30.48 8.18
N ALA A 49 -47.51 30.40 6.84
CA ALA A 49 -46.66 31.19 5.94
C ALA A 49 -47.16 32.64 5.75
N HIS A 50 -46.30 33.52 5.21
CA HIS A 50 -46.76 34.71 4.50
C HIS A 50 -45.80 35.13 3.36
N ASP A 51 -46.40 35.63 2.27
CA ASP A 51 -45.76 35.96 0.99
C ASP A 51 -45.11 37.36 0.91
N ARG A 52 -44.35 37.54 -0.20
CA ARG A 52 -43.78 38.78 -0.82
C ARG A 52 -42.43 39.21 -0.21
N THR A 53 -41.44 39.72 -0.98
CA THR A 53 -41.51 40.51 -2.22
C THR A 53 -40.22 40.39 -3.08
N VAL A 54 -40.36 40.02 -4.36
CA VAL A 54 -39.80 40.58 -5.63
C VAL A 54 -38.37 41.19 -5.71
N GLU A 55 -37.63 40.72 -6.74
CA GLU A 55 -36.62 41.34 -7.66
C GLU A 55 -36.00 42.73 -7.36
N HIS A 56 -34.71 42.99 -7.65
CA HIS A 56 -34.16 43.25 -9.01
C HIS A 56 -32.61 43.20 -9.10
N ASP A 57 -32.14 42.83 -10.30
CA ASP A 57 -31.01 43.32 -11.13
C ASP A 57 -29.60 43.69 -10.58
N SER A 58 -28.62 42.98 -11.14
CA SER A 58 -27.34 43.35 -11.79
C SER A 58 -27.05 44.82 -12.17
N PRO A 59 -25.88 45.14 -12.77
CA PRO A 59 -24.47 44.75 -12.54
C PRO A 59 -23.67 46.00 -12.03
N ASP A 60 -22.36 46.07 -11.82
CA ASP A 60 -21.21 45.91 -12.74
C ASP A 60 -19.88 46.13 -11.95
N ALA A 61 -18.74 45.77 -12.56
CA ALA A 61 -17.42 46.45 -12.61
C ALA A 61 -16.92 47.35 -11.43
N ASP A 62 -15.65 47.61 -11.12
CA ASP A 62 -14.29 47.34 -11.60
C ASP A 62 -13.34 47.95 -10.55
N GLN A 63 -12.21 47.31 -10.23
CA GLN A 63 -10.87 47.95 -10.09
C GLN A 63 -9.81 46.96 -9.58
N ARG A 64 -8.58 47.13 -10.08
CA ARG A 64 -7.39 46.36 -9.69
C ARG A 64 -6.63 47.06 -8.55
N ALA A 65 -6.17 46.24 -7.61
CA ALA A 65 -4.87 46.29 -6.89
C ALA A 65 -4.31 47.62 -6.35
N ILE A 66 -3.91 47.63 -5.07
CA ILE A 66 -2.50 47.59 -4.62
C ILE A 66 -2.41 47.45 -3.08
N LEU A 67 -1.27 46.98 -2.58
CA LEU A 67 -0.94 46.66 -1.18
C LEU A 67 -0.70 47.91 -0.30
N ASP A 68 -1.16 47.84 0.95
CA ASP A 68 -0.40 48.19 2.18
C ASP A 68 -1.22 47.65 3.41
N GLY A 69 -0.72 47.51 4.64
CA GLY A 69 0.55 48.00 5.18
C GLY A 69 0.55 48.20 6.71
N ARG A 70 0.02 47.24 7.50
CA ARG A 70 0.01 47.19 8.99
C ARG A 70 -0.74 48.32 9.75
N ALA A 71 -1.60 47.91 10.68
CA ALA A 71 -1.61 48.44 12.05
C ALA A 71 -2.25 47.40 13.01
N VAL A 72 -1.79 47.37 14.25
CA VAL A 72 -2.23 46.46 15.33
C VAL A 72 -2.99 47.29 16.37
N GLU A 73 -4.05 46.78 17.01
CA GLU A 73 -4.22 46.81 18.49
C GLU A 73 -5.52 46.23 19.08
N TYR A 74 -5.34 45.59 20.24
CA TYR A 74 -6.24 45.26 21.37
C TYR A 74 -7.62 44.57 21.21
N SER A 75 -7.70 43.36 21.79
CA SER A 75 -8.94 42.71 22.25
C SER A 75 -9.54 43.40 23.50
N PRO A 76 -10.80 43.09 23.85
CA PRO A 76 -10.99 42.08 24.90
C PRO A 76 -11.99 40.96 24.55
N VAL A 77 -11.79 39.79 25.16
CA VAL A 77 -12.57 38.56 24.99
C VAL A 77 -13.75 38.52 25.97
N ALA A 78 -14.86 37.90 25.58
CA ALA A 78 -15.92 37.43 26.48
C ALA A 78 -16.31 35.98 26.13
N ASP A 79 -16.57 35.17 27.16
CA ASP A 79 -16.68 33.70 27.06
C ASP A 79 -17.94 33.17 26.37
N GLY A 80 -17.82 32.01 25.71
CA GLY A 80 -18.98 31.25 25.21
C GLY A 80 -18.68 30.16 24.17
N HIS A 81 -18.22 28.98 24.60
CA HIS A 81 -18.09 27.76 23.77
C HIS A 81 -19.46 27.30 23.18
N PRO A 82 -19.53 26.55 22.05
CA PRO A 82 -18.74 25.33 21.83
C PRO A 82 -18.04 25.18 20.46
N LEU A 83 -16.81 24.66 20.50
CA LEU A 83 -16.05 24.20 19.33
C LEU A 83 -16.57 22.88 18.75
N THR A 84 -16.71 22.82 17.43
CA THR A 84 -16.60 21.59 16.63
C THR A 84 -15.17 21.49 16.09
N GLN A 85 -14.36 20.52 16.56
CA GLN A 85 -12.99 20.33 16.10
C GLN A 85 -12.86 19.16 15.11
N ARG A 86 -12.65 19.50 13.84
CA ARG A 86 -11.78 18.75 12.91
C ARG A 86 -10.60 19.65 12.55
N ALA A 87 -9.45 19.43 13.17
CA ALA A 87 -8.18 19.99 12.71
C ALA A 87 -7.03 19.12 13.22
N TRP A 88 -6.12 18.75 12.32
CA TRP A 88 -4.87 18.08 12.66
C TRP A 88 -3.92 19.07 13.35
N LEU A 89 -3.32 18.67 14.47
CA LEU A 89 -2.09 19.28 14.98
C LEU A 89 -1.30 18.22 15.74
N ALA A 90 -0.05 17.98 15.30
CA ALA A 90 0.89 17.15 16.02
C ALA A 90 1.42 17.92 17.24
N LEU A 91 1.25 17.37 18.44
CA LEU A 91 1.90 17.87 19.65
C LEU A 91 3.26 17.20 19.80
N VAL A 92 4.30 17.88 19.34
CA VAL A 92 5.69 17.60 19.77
C VAL A 92 5.93 18.38 21.06
N CYS A 93 6.11 17.66 22.17
CA CYS A 93 6.61 18.29 23.40
C CYS A 93 8.12 18.53 23.24
N VAL A 94 8.55 19.79 23.31
CA VAL A 94 9.96 20.17 23.42
C VAL A 94 10.12 20.97 24.71
N ASP A 95 10.73 20.34 25.72
CA ASP A 95 11.21 21.08 26.90
C ASP A 95 12.52 21.80 26.56
N ASN A 96 12.56 23.11 26.86
CA ASN A 96 13.76 23.96 26.98
C ASN A 96 14.75 23.97 25.79
N GLY A 97 14.52 24.89 24.84
CA GLY A 97 15.52 25.33 23.86
C GLY A 97 15.21 26.76 23.39
N GLU A 98 16.25 27.61 23.24
CA GLU A 98 16.08 29.02 22.89
C GLU A 98 15.56 29.22 21.45
N ILE A 99 14.59 30.12 21.26
CA ILE A 99 14.03 30.43 19.94
C ILE A 99 14.95 31.42 19.21
N LEU A 100 15.70 30.92 18.22
CA LEU A 100 16.40 31.78 17.25
C LEU A 100 15.40 32.28 16.19
N ASN A 101 15.09 33.58 16.24
CA ASN A 101 14.16 34.22 15.31
C ASN A 101 14.93 34.76 14.09
N VAL A 102 14.70 34.19 12.90
CA VAL A 102 15.34 34.63 11.65
C VAL A 102 14.26 35.03 10.64
N GLY A 103 14.09 36.32 10.44
CA GLY A 103 13.24 36.87 9.38
C GLY A 103 13.95 36.84 8.03
N ALA A 104 13.18 36.66 6.95
CA ALA A 104 13.71 36.68 5.59
C ALA A 104 14.27 38.07 5.22
N GLY A 105 15.51 38.10 4.76
CA GLY A 105 16.14 39.21 4.06
C GLY A 105 16.95 38.63 2.92
N ALA A 106 16.73 39.14 1.70
CA ALA A 106 17.57 38.81 0.56
C ALA A 106 18.85 39.63 0.63
N ASP A 107 19.99 39.00 0.35
CA ASP A 107 21.07 39.51 -0.50
C ASP A 107 22.08 38.38 -0.76
N ASP A 108 22.65 38.37 -1.97
CA ASP A 108 23.63 37.39 -2.42
C ASP A 108 24.98 37.60 -1.73
N ASP A 109 25.54 36.57 -1.08
CA ASP A 109 26.99 36.48 -0.83
C ASP A 109 27.40 35.03 -0.53
N GLY A 110 28.10 34.40 -1.48
CA GLY A 110 28.44 32.98 -1.43
C GLY A 110 29.43 32.63 -0.31
N ARG A 111 29.13 31.62 0.51
CA ARG A 111 30.08 31.04 1.48
C ARG A 111 30.13 29.52 1.42
N ILE A 112 31.33 29.03 1.10
CA ILE A 112 31.71 27.62 1.22
C ILE A 112 31.78 27.26 2.70
N VAL A 113 31.06 26.22 3.13
CA VAL A 113 31.20 25.62 4.46
C VAL A 113 31.85 24.25 4.30
N ALA A 114 33.07 24.10 4.82
CA ALA A 114 33.79 22.83 4.85
C ALA A 114 33.33 21.96 6.05
N PRO A 115 33.34 20.62 5.93
CA PRO A 115 32.92 19.74 7.01
C PRO A 115 34.04 19.57 8.04
N GLN A 116 33.92 20.26 9.17
CA GLN A 116 34.71 19.97 10.38
C GLN A 116 33.80 20.02 11.61
N HIS A 117 33.44 18.84 12.12
CA HIS A 117 33.74 18.40 13.49
C HIS A 117 33.04 17.07 13.76
N ALA A 118 33.77 15.98 13.54
CA ALA A 118 33.44 14.71 14.17
C ALA A 118 33.80 14.81 15.67
N ALA A 119 32.90 14.36 16.54
CA ALA A 119 33.21 14.06 17.94
C ALA A 119 33.14 12.53 18.10
N GLU A 120 34.21 11.94 18.63
CA GLU A 120 34.29 10.50 18.86
C GLU A 120 33.42 10.08 20.06
N PRO A 121 32.83 8.87 20.06
CA PRO A 121 32.04 8.38 21.18
C PRO A 121 32.94 7.77 22.27
N ASP A 122 33.21 8.54 23.32
CA ASP A 122 33.94 8.03 24.49
C ASP A 122 33.06 7.10 25.36
N ALA A 123 33.69 6.06 25.91
CA ALA A 123 33.01 4.91 26.48
C ALA A 123 32.85 4.95 28.01
N CYS A 124 31.80 4.26 28.48
CA CYS A 124 31.67 3.60 29.79
C CYS A 124 31.50 4.43 31.10
N LEU A 125 30.34 4.18 31.72
CA LEU A 125 30.16 3.73 33.12
C LEU A 125 30.95 4.38 34.28
N GLY A 126 30.21 5.11 35.12
CA GLY A 126 30.41 5.22 36.57
C GLY A 126 29.11 5.78 37.18
N CYS A 127 28.34 5.10 38.05
CA CYS A 127 28.66 4.52 39.36
C CYS A 127 29.30 5.54 40.32
N ASP A 128 28.44 6.26 41.06
CA ASP A 128 28.80 7.02 42.24
C ASP A 128 29.44 6.12 43.31
N VAL A 129 30.70 6.39 43.65
CA VAL A 129 31.23 6.08 44.98
C VAL A 129 32.23 7.15 45.40
N HIS A 130 31.87 7.95 46.41
CA HIS A 130 32.84 8.80 47.09
C HIS A 130 33.89 7.93 47.80
N LEU A 131 35.18 8.21 47.58
CA LEU A 131 36.11 8.60 48.64
C LEU A 131 37.49 8.99 48.07
N ALA A 132 38.13 9.96 48.70
CA ALA A 132 39.37 10.57 48.22
C ALA A 132 40.62 9.74 48.56
N ASN A 133 41.65 9.82 47.71
CA ASN A 133 43.01 10.03 48.24
C ASN A 133 43.97 10.71 47.25
N ASN A 134 44.67 11.75 47.72
CA ASN A 134 45.78 12.40 47.01
C ASN A 134 47.08 11.65 47.32
N GLY A 135 47.91 11.27 46.33
CA GLY A 135 49.03 10.36 46.66
C GLY A 135 50.17 10.07 45.67
N ARG A 136 50.76 11.09 45.02
CA ARG A 136 52.22 11.19 44.72
C ARG A 136 52.99 10.11 43.89
N VAL A 137 53.49 10.60 42.73
CA VAL A 137 54.90 10.59 42.22
C VAL A 137 55.65 9.27 41.94
N ARG A 138 56.02 9.04 40.66
CA ARG A 138 57.38 8.83 40.05
C ARG A 138 57.20 8.20 38.64
N ARG A 139 57.68 8.75 37.50
CA ARG A 139 59.09 8.90 36.98
C ARG A 139 59.88 7.59 37.08
N ASP A 140 60.27 6.91 36.00
CA ASP A 140 61.20 7.34 34.93
C ASP A 140 60.97 6.53 33.60
N ILE A 141 61.06 7.10 32.39
CA ILE A 141 62.21 7.32 31.47
C ILE A 141 62.71 6.07 30.68
N GLY A 142 62.73 6.21 29.34
CA GLY A 142 63.47 5.39 28.36
C GLY A 142 62.55 4.63 27.38
N GLY A 143 62.74 4.66 26.04
CA GLY A 143 63.70 5.38 25.19
C GLY A 143 63.80 4.75 23.78
N GLY A 144 64.09 5.54 22.74
CA GLY A 144 64.10 5.14 21.30
C GLY A 144 62.73 5.40 20.64
N VAL A 145 62.53 6.29 19.65
CA VAL A 145 63.40 6.96 18.64
C VAL A 145 63.90 6.04 17.52
N ASP A 146 63.21 6.11 16.38
CA ASP A 146 63.69 6.32 14.98
C ASP A 146 62.46 6.02 14.08
N GLU A 147 61.71 6.93 13.44
CA GLU A 147 61.97 8.13 12.61
C GLU A 147 62.15 7.84 11.09
N PHE A 148 61.52 8.70 10.26
CA PHE A 148 61.45 8.72 8.78
C PHE A 148 60.61 7.63 8.03
N GLY A 149 59.84 7.96 6.99
CA GLY A 149 59.43 9.29 6.50
C GLY A 149 59.01 9.37 5.02
N MET A 150 58.04 10.24 4.72
CA MET A 150 57.81 11.01 3.48
C MET A 150 57.31 10.32 2.17
N MET A 151 56.10 10.74 1.76
CA MET A 151 55.67 11.28 0.43
C MET A 151 56.01 10.57 -0.90
N GLY A 152 55.03 10.53 -1.83
CA GLY A 152 55.30 10.34 -3.27
C GLY A 152 54.09 9.95 -4.16
N ASP A 153 53.39 10.97 -4.65
CA ASP A 153 52.31 11.04 -5.67
C ASP A 153 52.03 9.91 -6.71
N VAL A 154 50.73 9.74 -6.96
CA VAL A 154 50.01 9.73 -8.27
C VAL A 154 50.70 9.13 -9.52
N HIS A 155 50.10 8.06 -10.08
CA HIS A 155 49.70 8.04 -11.51
C HIS A 155 48.73 6.89 -11.87
N ALA A 156 47.89 7.14 -12.88
CA ALA A 156 46.98 6.15 -13.47
C ALA A 156 47.71 5.11 -14.36
N GLY A 157 47.17 3.90 -14.45
CA GLY A 157 47.72 2.81 -15.27
C GLY A 157 46.67 1.81 -15.75
N ILE A 158 46.30 1.90 -17.03
CA ILE A 158 45.44 0.92 -17.72
C ILE A 158 46.23 -0.38 -17.92
N HIS A 159 45.64 -1.53 -17.59
CA HIS A 159 46.20 -2.84 -17.92
C HIS A 159 45.33 -3.62 -18.92
N ILE A 160 45.84 -3.73 -20.15
CA ILE A 160 45.42 -4.72 -21.15
C ILE A 160 46.51 -5.80 -21.21
N VAL A 161 46.13 -7.09 -21.14
CA VAL A 161 47.02 -8.23 -21.41
C VAL A 161 46.26 -9.27 -22.26
N PRO A 162 46.86 -9.93 -23.28
CA PRO A 162 46.08 -10.45 -24.41
C PRO A 162 46.00 -11.99 -24.55
N GLN A 163 44.85 -12.43 -25.09
CA GLN A 163 44.64 -13.41 -26.18
C GLN A 163 45.55 -14.66 -26.40
N LYS A 164 44.89 -15.77 -26.82
CA LYS A 164 45.32 -17.00 -27.56
C LYS A 164 45.35 -18.31 -26.73
N TRP A 165 44.92 -19.51 -27.19
CA TRP A 165 44.42 -19.98 -28.51
C TRP A 165 43.54 -21.26 -28.41
N LEU A 166 42.63 -21.45 -29.40
CA LEU A 166 42.10 -22.70 -30.05
C LEU A 166 42.35 -24.10 -29.40
N ALA A 167 41.40 -25.05 -29.32
CA ALA A 167 40.67 -25.66 -30.45
C ALA A 167 39.60 -26.75 -30.08
N ARG A 168 38.61 -26.95 -30.97
CA ARG A 168 37.88 -28.20 -31.35
C ARG A 168 37.31 -29.18 -30.31
N ILE A 169 35.97 -29.38 -30.35
CA ILE A 169 35.30 -30.68 -30.62
C ILE A 169 34.11 -30.43 -31.57
N SER A 170 33.73 -31.41 -32.39
CA SER A 170 32.66 -31.31 -33.40
C SER A 170 31.78 -32.56 -33.49
N VAL A 171 30.53 -32.36 -33.97
CA VAL A 171 29.56 -33.36 -34.48
C VAL A 171 28.78 -34.19 -33.44
N GLY A 172 27.46 -34.26 -33.61
CA GLY A 172 26.58 -35.13 -32.83
C GLY A 172 25.07 -34.98 -33.08
N SER A 173 24.60 -34.99 -34.33
CA SER A 173 23.15 -34.96 -34.62
C SER A 173 22.50 -36.33 -34.39
N SER A 174 21.55 -36.46 -33.45
CA SER A 174 20.64 -37.61 -33.39
C SER A 174 19.24 -37.21 -32.90
N ARG A 175 18.21 -37.80 -33.52
CA ARG A 175 16.80 -37.69 -33.10
C ARG A 175 16.50 -38.73 -32.03
N THR A 176 15.82 -38.35 -30.97
CA THR A 176 15.05 -39.31 -30.14
C THR A 176 13.66 -38.76 -29.84
N ARG A 177 12.66 -39.63 -29.85
CA ARG A 177 11.22 -39.31 -29.76
C ARG A 177 10.79 -39.21 -28.29
N CYS A 178 9.95 -38.23 -27.95
CA CYS A 178 9.08 -38.35 -26.77
C CYS A 178 7.84 -39.16 -27.14
N HIS A 179 7.57 -40.22 -26.37
CA HIS A 179 6.33 -40.99 -26.46
C HIS A 179 5.26 -40.35 -25.56
N LEU A 180 4.17 -39.88 -26.16
CA LEU A 180 2.95 -39.50 -25.46
C LEU A 180 2.05 -40.74 -25.34
N VAL A 181 1.88 -41.26 -24.12
CA VAL A 181 0.98 -42.37 -23.82
C VAL A 181 -0.40 -41.80 -23.55
N ALA A 182 -1.32 -41.95 -24.51
CA ALA A 182 -2.73 -41.64 -24.30
C ALA A 182 -3.45 -42.85 -23.70
N HIS A 183 -3.90 -42.74 -22.44
CA HIS A 183 -4.86 -43.69 -21.89
C HIS A 183 -6.28 -43.23 -22.20
N SER A 184 -7.03 -44.08 -22.90
CA SER A 184 -8.43 -43.88 -23.22
C SER A 184 -9.33 -44.53 -22.17
N SER A 185 -10.37 -43.81 -21.75
CA SER A 185 -11.59 -44.39 -21.19
C SER A 185 -12.81 -43.66 -21.78
N GLN A 186 -13.68 -44.42 -22.43
CA GLN A 186 -14.96 -43.93 -22.97
C GLN A 186 -16.06 -44.10 -21.91
N GLY A 187 -17.01 -43.17 -21.84
CA GLY A 187 -18.08 -43.24 -20.83
C GLY A 187 -19.22 -42.25 -21.01
N LEU A 188 -20.01 -42.42 -22.09
CA LEU A 188 -21.41 -41.96 -22.28
C LEU A 188 -21.87 -40.59 -21.72
N CYS A 189 -22.20 -39.67 -22.63
CA CYS A 189 -23.55 -39.06 -22.65
C CYS A 189 -23.91 -38.51 -24.05
N THR A 190 -25.20 -38.48 -24.37
CA THR A 190 -25.74 -38.18 -25.71
C THR A 190 -25.92 -36.69 -26.01
N PRO A 191 -25.98 -36.28 -27.30
CA PRO A 191 -25.94 -34.86 -27.67
C PRO A 191 -27.33 -34.21 -27.80
N THR A 192 -27.44 -32.95 -27.38
CA THR A 192 -28.46 -32.01 -27.86
C THR A 192 -27.81 -30.91 -28.69
N LYS A 193 -28.39 -30.60 -29.84
CA LYS A 193 -27.94 -29.53 -30.75
C LYS A 193 -28.58 -28.21 -30.35
N ASN A 194 -27.82 -27.12 -30.31
CA ASN A 194 -28.00 -25.96 -31.21
C ASN A 194 -27.05 -24.80 -30.87
N ALA A 195 -26.63 -24.09 -31.93
CA ALA A 195 -25.92 -22.81 -31.94
C ALA A 195 -24.58 -22.71 -31.15
N GLY A 196 -23.52 -22.09 -31.65
CA GLY A 196 -23.44 -21.28 -32.86
C GLY A 196 -22.47 -20.10 -32.71
N PHE A 197 -21.29 -20.32 -32.14
CA PHE A 197 -20.26 -19.29 -31.99
C PHE A 197 -18.93 -19.77 -32.58
N ARG A 198 -18.30 -18.93 -33.40
CA ARG A 198 -16.94 -19.15 -33.92
C ARG A 198 -15.95 -18.63 -32.89
N SER A 199 -15.25 -19.53 -32.20
CA SER A 199 -14.06 -19.17 -31.41
C SER A 199 -12.81 -19.24 -32.29
N SER A 200 -12.21 -18.09 -32.58
CA SER A 200 -10.83 -18.01 -33.02
C SER A 200 -9.93 -18.32 -31.82
N VAL A 201 -9.39 -19.54 -31.76
CA VAL A 201 -8.45 -19.95 -30.70
C VAL A 201 -7.13 -19.22 -30.89
N ALA A 202 -6.95 -18.11 -30.19
CA ALA A 202 -5.63 -17.53 -29.97
C ALA A 202 -4.85 -18.47 -29.03
N PHE A 203 -3.70 -18.96 -29.49
CA PHE A 203 -2.80 -19.74 -28.64
C PHE A 203 -2.22 -18.85 -27.54
N CYS A 204 -2.68 -19.06 -26.31
CA CYS A 204 -2.23 -18.30 -25.16
C CYS A 204 -0.88 -18.85 -24.64
N PRO A 205 0.14 -18.01 -24.36
CA PRO A 205 1.47 -18.49 -23.94
C PRO A 205 1.54 -19.00 -22.49
N LEU A 206 0.43 -19.01 -21.74
CA LEU A 206 0.38 -19.33 -20.30
C LEU A 206 1.09 -20.63 -19.88
N SER A 207 1.12 -21.67 -20.72
CA SER A 207 1.70 -22.97 -20.35
C SER A 207 3.19 -22.94 -20.01
N VAL A 208 3.97 -21.97 -20.51
CA VAL A 208 5.40 -21.86 -20.17
C VAL A 208 5.57 -21.21 -18.79
N THR A 209 4.79 -20.16 -18.50
CA THR A 209 4.80 -19.47 -17.20
C THR A 209 4.34 -20.39 -16.07
N ILE A 210 3.27 -21.16 -16.29
CA ILE A 210 2.77 -22.16 -15.32
C ILE A 210 3.86 -23.20 -14.98
N GLY A 211 4.68 -23.62 -15.96
CA GLY A 211 5.75 -24.59 -15.75
C GLY A 211 6.89 -24.08 -14.85
N LEU A 212 7.20 -22.78 -14.90
CA LEU A 212 8.18 -22.14 -14.02
C LEU A 212 7.60 -21.85 -12.63
N ILE A 213 6.35 -21.39 -12.55
CA ILE A 213 5.62 -21.17 -11.28
C ILE A 213 5.54 -22.47 -10.46
N ALA A 214 5.15 -23.58 -11.10
CA ALA A 214 5.04 -24.89 -10.45
C ALA A 214 6.38 -25.47 -9.97
N ALA A 215 7.51 -25.02 -10.53
CA ALA A 215 8.85 -25.39 -10.05
C ALA A 215 9.25 -24.58 -8.81
N GLY A 216 8.89 -23.29 -8.76
CA GLY A 216 9.11 -22.41 -7.61
C GLY A 216 8.30 -22.83 -6.37
N GLY A 217 7.00 -23.13 -6.53
CA GLY A 217 6.13 -23.52 -5.42
C GLY A 217 6.63 -24.74 -4.63
N LYS A 218 7.21 -25.73 -5.31
CA LYS A 218 7.79 -26.91 -4.66
C LYS A 218 9.11 -26.65 -3.92
N ALA A 219 9.80 -25.53 -4.18
CA ALA A 219 11.04 -25.21 -3.50
C ALA A 219 10.80 -24.76 -2.05
N MET A 220 9.68 -24.06 -1.80
CA MET A 220 9.31 -23.50 -0.50
C MET A 220 8.46 -24.40 0.39
N ASP A 221 7.94 -25.52 -0.13
CA ASP A 221 7.12 -26.46 0.64
C ASP A 221 7.72 -26.82 2.01
N LYS A 222 9.04 -27.11 2.04
CA LYS A 222 9.79 -27.44 3.26
C LYS A 222 10.12 -26.25 4.19
N ILE A 223 9.69 -25.03 3.88
CA ILE A 223 9.66 -23.90 4.82
C ILE A 223 8.40 -23.97 5.68
N PHE A 224 7.27 -24.40 5.09
CA PHE A 224 5.98 -24.50 5.80
C PHE A 224 5.68 -25.91 6.33
N TYR A 225 6.15 -26.95 5.65
CA TYR A 225 5.98 -28.36 6.02
C TYR A 225 7.32 -29.12 6.11
N PRO A 226 8.28 -28.68 6.94
CA PRO A 226 9.43 -29.51 7.28
C PRO A 226 8.98 -30.79 8.01
N ASP A 227 9.71 -31.89 7.80
CA ASP A 227 9.61 -33.09 8.65
C ASP A 227 10.61 -32.99 9.83
N SER A 228 11.63 -32.14 9.71
CA SER A 228 12.67 -31.93 10.72
C SER A 228 13.15 -30.47 10.76
N VAL A 229 13.31 -29.95 11.98
CA VAL A 229 13.79 -28.58 12.24
C VAL A 229 15.00 -28.63 13.17
N VAL A 230 16.05 -27.87 12.85
CA VAL A 230 17.12 -27.55 13.80
C VAL A 230 17.07 -26.09 14.21
N VAL A 231 17.12 -25.82 15.52
CA VAL A 231 17.25 -24.47 16.07
C VAL A 231 18.69 -24.25 16.53
N ILE A 232 19.34 -23.20 16.00
CA ILE A 232 20.76 -22.89 16.19
C ILE A 232 20.91 -21.57 16.96
N GLY A 233 21.67 -21.61 18.06
CA GLY A 233 21.80 -20.51 19.03
C GLY A 233 21.25 -20.84 20.42
N VAL A 234 20.87 -22.10 20.63
CA VAL A 234 20.21 -22.59 21.83
C VAL A 234 21.17 -22.67 23.02
N SER A 235 20.69 -22.33 24.22
CA SER A 235 21.40 -22.59 25.49
C SER A 235 20.42 -22.76 26.65
N GLU A 236 20.87 -23.35 27.75
CA GLU A 236 20.07 -23.54 28.98
C GLU A 236 19.81 -22.24 29.76
N ARG A 237 20.20 -21.07 29.23
CA ARG A 237 19.99 -19.80 29.93
C ARG A 237 18.50 -19.41 29.88
N PRO A 238 17.90 -18.95 31.00
CA PRO A 238 16.49 -18.52 31.02
C PRO A 238 16.15 -17.34 30.09
N ASP A 239 17.15 -16.58 29.63
CA ASP A 239 17.02 -15.44 28.71
C ASP A 239 17.36 -15.78 27.25
N ASN A 240 17.57 -17.07 26.91
CA ASN A 240 17.92 -17.49 25.56
C ASN A 240 16.69 -17.53 24.65
N LEU A 241 16.53 -16.50 23.81
CA LEU A 241 15.42 -16.40 22.85
C LEU A 241 15.27 -17.63 21.92
N ALA A 242 16.37 -18.29 21.55
CA ALA A 242 16.33 -19.51 20.74
C ALA A 242 15.69 -20.73 21.47
N ALA A 243 15.67 -20.74 22.80
CA ALA A 243 14.94 -21.75 23.58
C ALA A 243 13.41 -21.59 23.42
N ASN A 244 12.93 -20.36 23.23
CA ASN A 244 11.50 -20.06 23.04
C ASN A 244 10.97 -20.65 21.74
N ILE A 245 11.79 -20.68 20.67
CA ILE A 245 11.47 -21.31 19.39
C ILE A 245 11.12 -22.79 19.60
N ILE A 246 11.94 -23.50 20.39
CA ILE A 246 11.72 -24.92 20.73
C ILE A 246 10.45 -25.08 21.59
N ARG A 247 10.21 -24.18 22.56
CA ARG A 247 8.96 -24.18 23.34
C ARG A 247 7.74 -23.97 22.46
N ASN A 248 7.77 -23.00 21.55
CA ASN A 248 6.66 -22.71 20.64
C ASN A 248 6.35 -23.90 19.73
N LEU A 249 7.37 -24.55 19.15
CA LEU A 249 7.20 -25.80 18.40
C LEU A 249 6.47 -26.88 19.23
N LEU A 250 6.85 -27.07 20.50
CA LEU A 250 6.23 -28.07 21.38
C LEU A 250 4.82 -27.68 21.82
N GLU A 251 4.57 -26.40 22.16
CA GLU A 251 3.26 -25.92 22.64
C GLU A 251 2.22 -25.81 21.52
N PHE A 252 2.63 -25.52 20.28
CA PHE A 252 1.77 -25.58 19.10
C PHE A 252 1.61 -26.99 18.53
N GLY A 253 2.31 -27.98 19.09
CA GLY A 253 2.14 -29.40 18.74
C GLY A 253 2.77 -29.82 17.41
N TYR A 254 3.90 -29.21 17.04
CA TYR A 254 4.67 -29.62 15.86
C TYR A 254 5.03 -31.10 15.92
N GLY A 255 4.68 -31.84 14.87
CA GLY A 255 4.80 -33.31 14.82
C GLY A 255 6.11 -33.86 14.26
N GLY A 256 7.00 -33.01 13.77
CA GLY A 256 8.28 -33.41 13.18
C GLY A 256 9.44 -33.46 14.19
N ASP A 257 10.60 -33.92 13.73
CA ASP A 257 11.82 -33.98 14.57
C ASP A 257 12.33 -32.57 14.90
N VAL A 258 12.74 -32.34 16.16
CA VAL A 258 13.30 -31.06 16.64
C VAL A 258 14.68 -31.27 17.22
N TYR A 259 15.68 -30.58 16.67
CA TYR A 259 17.07 -30.59 17.11
C TYR A 259 17.49 -29.22 17.67
N ALA A 260 18.37 -29.23 18.68
CA ALA A 260 18.96 -28.02 19.26
C ALA A 260 20.47 -27.99 19.02
N VAL A 261 21.01 -26.85 18.58
CA VAL A 261 22.46 -26.61 18.43
C VAL A 261 22.86 -25.36 19.21
N GLY A 262 23.92 -25.48 20.01
CA GLY A 262 24.45 -24.42 20.87
C GLY A 262 25.96 -24.54 21.06
N LEU A 263 26.55 -23.60 21.81
CA LEU A 263 28.00 -23.59 22.08
C LEU A 263 28.45 -24.61 23.15
N ARG A 264 27.52 -25.19 23.89
CA ARG A 264 27.77 -26.11 25.02
C ARG A 264 26.71 -27.20 25.04
N SER A 265 27.10 -28.41 25.44
CA SER A 265 26.18 -29.50 25.71
C SER A 265 25.27 -29.18 26.89
N GLY A 266 24.00 -29.55 26.79
CA GLY A 266 22.95 -29.33 27.80
C GLY A 266 21.63 -29.89 27.32
N GLN A 267 20.51 -29.47 27.92
CA GLN A 267 19.17 -29.88 27.51
C GLN A 267 18.17 -28.71 27.62
N VAL A 268 17.27 -28.58 26.64
CA VAL A 268 16.19 -27.59 26.65
C VAL A 268 14.85 -28.25 26.36
N HIS A 269 13.84 -28.04 27.22
CA HIS A 269 12.51 -28.68 27.10
C HIS A 269 12.50 -30.21 26.84
N GLY A 270 13.54 -30.92 27.28
CA GLY A 270 13.72 -32.36 27.05
C GLY A 270 14.61 -32.72 25.84
N ILE A 271 14.95 -31.77 24.97
CA ILE A 271 15.76 -31.96 23.77
C ILE A 271 17.25 -31.71 24.08
N PRO A 272 18.17 -32.65 23.76
CA PRO A 272 19.61 -32.46 23.93
C PRO A 272 20.17 -31.35 23.03
N ILE A 273 21.04 -30.51 23.59
CA ILE A 273 21.74 -29.45 22.85
C ILE A 273 23.05 -30.03 22.29
N LEU A 274 23.13 -30.14 20.97
CA LEU A 274 24.33 -30.53 20.23
C LEU A 274 25.32 -29.36 20.19
N THR A 275 26.62 -29.65 20.21
CA THR A 275 27.67 -28.62 20.24
C THR A 275 28.13 -28.12 18.86
N SER A 276 27.63 -28.72 17.77
CA SER A 276 27.95 -28.30 16.41
C SER A 276 26.92 -28.82 15.39
N VAL A 277 26.90 -28.21 14.20
CA VAL A 277 25.99 -28.56 13.09
C VAL A 277 26.36 -29.91 12.47
N GLU A 278 27.65 -30.28 12.50
CA GLU A 278 28.16 -31.54 11.95
C GLU A 278 27.58 -32.78 12.67
N ALA A 279 27.20 -32.62 13.94
CA ALA A 279 26.59 -33.66 14.78
C ALA A 279 25.11 -33.95 14.45
N LEU A 280 24.47 -33.14 13.60
CA LEU A 280 23.10 -33.39 13.13
C LEU A 280 23.03 -34.63 12.22
N PRO A 281 21.83 -35.20 12.01
CA PRO A 281 21.57 -36.07 10.86
C PRO A 281 21.89 -35.38 9.52
N GLU A 282 22.11 -36.18 8.47
CA GLU A 282 22.13 -35.64 7.10
C GLU A 282 20.71 -35.30 6.66
N GLY A 283 20.54 -34.16 5.97
CA GLY A 283 19.29 -33.79 5.31
C GLY A 283 18.19 -33.23 6.21
N VAL A 284 18.53 -32.59 7.33
CA VAL A 284 17.54 -31.81 8.13
C VAL A 284 16.88 -30.78 7.22
N ASP A 285 15.54 -30.75 7.19
CA ASP A 285 14.78 -30.00 6.18
C ASP A 285 14.98 -28.48 6.31
N LEU A 286 14.90 -27.97 7.54
CA LEU A 286 14.86 -26.54 7.87
C LEU A 286 15.82 -26.20 9.03
N ALA A 287 16.67 -25.19 8.85
CA ALA A 287 17.51 -24.63 9.92
C ALA A 287 17.03 -23.24 10.34
N VAL A 288 16.83 -23.02 11.63
CA VAL A 288 16.46 -21.73 12.21
C VAL A 288 17.66 -21.17 12.95
N ILE A 289 18.14 -19.99 12.57
CA ILE A 289 19.39 -19.40 13.06
C ILE A 289 19.08 -18.11 13.83
N LEU A 290 19.37 -18.13 15.13
CA LEU A 290 19.29 -16.98 16.01
C LEU A 290 20.61 -16.83 16.79
N THR A 291 21.63 -16.33 16.10
CA THR A 291 22.99 -16.09 16.60
C THR A 291 23.50 -14.70 16.19
N PRO A 292 24.63 -14.18 16.70
CA PRO A 292 25.18 -12.91 16.21
C PRO A 292 25.48 -12.96 14.70
N ALA A 293 25.08 -11.93 13.93
CA ALA A 293 25.13 -11.91 12.46
C ALA A 293 26.44 -12.42 11.84
N ALA A 294 27.58 -12.04 12.39
CA ALA A 294 28.92 -12.46 11.93
C ALA A 294 29.16 -13.99 11.96
N THR A 295 28.34 -14.76 12.67
CA THR A 295 28.42 -16.23 12.72
C THR A 295 27.54 -16.93 11.67
N VAL A 296 26.53 -16.22 11.13
CA VAL A 296 25.48 -16.80 10.28
C VAL A 296 26.03 -17.39 8.97
N PRO A 297 26.94 -16.74 8.21
CA PRO A 297 27.49 -17.33 6.99
C PRO A 297 28.19 -18.68 7.21
N GLY A 298 28.91 -18.82 8.33
CA GLY A 298 29.61 -20.06 8.68
C GLY A 298 28.66 -21.18 9.10
N LEU A 299 27.61 -20.85 9.88
CA LEU A 299 26.58 -21.81 10.28
C LEU A 299 25.76 -22.27 9.07
N LEU A 300 25.41 -21.34 8.17
CA LEU A 300 24.67 -21.65 6.94
C LEU A 300 25.49 -22.55 5.99
N ASP A 301 26.80 -22.33 5.87
CA ASP A 301 27.69 -23.18 5.08
C ASP A 301 27.79 -24.60 5.67
N ALA A 302 27.84 -24.72 7.01
CA ALA A 302 27.80 -26.02 7.69
C ALA A 302 26.46 -26.74 7.48
N CYS A 303 25.32 -26.04 7.55
CA CYS A 303 24.00 -26.60 7.22
C CYS A 303 23.94 -27.08 5.76
N GLY A 304 24.49 -26.30 4.82
CA GLY A 304 24.58 -26.65 3.41
C GLY A 304 25.38 -27.94 3.15
N ARG A 305 26.52 -28.10 3.83
CA ARG A 305 27.34 -29.33 3.80
C ARG A 305 26.56 -30.55 4.32
N LYS A 306 25.74 -30.37 5.36
CA LYS A 306 24.88 -31.40 5.99
C LYS A 306 23.57 -31.66 5.24
N GLY A 307 23.43 -31.16 4.01
CA GLY A 307 22.28 -31.45 3.15
C GLY A 307 21.05 -30.56 3.37
N THR A 308 21.05 -29.64 4.34
CA THR A 308 19.94 -28.69 4.55
C THR A 308 19.84 -27.72 3.38
N ARG A 309 18.61 -27.42 2.93
CA ARG A 309 18.33 -26.57 1.76
C ARG A 309 17.34 -25.43 2.04
N ARG A 310 16.92 -25.26 3.29
CA ARG A 310 16.01 -24.19 3.72
C ARG A 310 16.50 -23.62 5.04
N ALA A 311 16.39 -22.31 5.21
CA ALA A 311 16.69 -21.66 6.48
C ALA A 311 15.71 -20.54 6.83
N VAL A 312 15.62 -20.22 8.12
CA VAL A 312 15.04 -18.97 8.63
C VAL A 312 16.14 -18.28 9.44
N ILE A 313 16.44 -17.03 9.12
CA ILE A 313 17.53 -16.27 9.73
C ILE A 313 16.92 -15.12 10.53
N GLU A 314 16.68 -15.37 11.82
CA GLU A 314 16.05 -14.41 12.73
C GLU A 314 17.05 -13.36 13.25
N SER A 315 18.34 -13.66 13.13
CA SER A 315 19.44 -12.74 13.41
C SER A 315 19.30 -11.40 12.67
N GLY A 316 19.35 -10.29 13.42
CA GLY A 316 19.63 -8.95 12.90
C GLY A 316 21.12 -8.57 13.02
N GLY A 317 21.47 -7.42 12.44
CA GLY A 317 22.84 -6.89 12.30
C GLY A 317 23.37 -6.88 10.86
N PHE A 318 22.49 -6.85 9.86
CA PHE A 318 22.81 -6.96 8.44
C PHE A 318 22.67 -5.60 7.71
N ALA A 319 22.11 -5.56 6.49
CA ALA A 319 22.05 -4.35 5.66
C ALA A 319 21.25 -3.20 6.29
N GLU A 320 20.34 -3.50 7.21
CA GLU A 320 19.57 -2.55 8.01
C GLU A 320 20.42 -1.76 9.02
N PHE A 321 21.57 -2.31 9.43
CA PHE A 321 22.36 -1.75 10.53
C PHE A 321 23.59 -0.97 10.05
N SER A 322 24.31 -1.46 9.04
CA SER A 322 25.55 -0.81 8.55
C SER A 322 26.04 -1.34 7.21
N GLU A 323 26.95 -0.60 6.57
CA GLU A 323 27.68 -1.04 5.37
C GLU A 323 28.47 -2.35 5.60
N ALA A 324 28.99 -2.57 6.81
CA ALA A 324 29.63 -3.84 7.18
C ALA A 324 28.61 -4.98 7.29
N GLY A 325 27.40 -4.69 7.75
CA GLY A 325 26.26 -5.61 7.79
C GLY A 325 25.75 -5.97 6.39
N ARG A 326 25.71 -5.02 5.45
CA ARG A 326 25.41 -5.32 4.03
C ARG A 326 26.38 -6.36 3.45
N ARG A 327 27.68 -6.23 3.71
CA ARG A 327 28.68 -7.23 3.28
C ARG A 327 28.50 -8.60 3.94
N LEU A 328 27.97 -8.66 5.17
CA LEU A 328 27.61 -9.92 5.80
C LEU A 328 26.38 -10.55 5.13
N GLU A 329 25.41 -9.74 4.71
CA GLU A 329 24.22 -10.19 3.97
C GLU A 329 24.60 -10.74 2.59
N GLU A 330 25.47 -10.03 1.86
CA GLU A 330 26.07 -10.51 0.60
C GLU A 330 26.73 -11.88 0.77
N GLN A 331 27.49 -12.09 1.86
CA GLN A 331 28.10 -13.39 2.20
C GLN A 331 27.07 -14.47 2.52
N VAL A 332 25.98 -14.15 3.24
CA VAL A 332 24.86 -15.06 3.46
C VAL A 332 24.27 -15.50 2.12
N CYS A 333 24.02 -14.56 1.21
CA CYS A 333 23.48 -14.84 -0.12
C CYS A 333 24.46 -15.65 -1.00
N GLU A 334 25.77 -15.40 -0.92
CA GLU A 334 26.79 -16.22 -1.59
C GLU A 334 26.80 -17.68 -1.10
N VAL A 335 26.74 -17.88 0.22
CA VAL A 335 26.66 -19.22 0.83
C VAL A 335 25.36 -19.91 0.47
N ALA A 336 24.24 -19.19 0.48
CA ALA A 336 22.93 -19.71 0.08
C ALA A 336 22.95 -20.22 -1.37
N ARG A 337 23.45 -19.39 -2.31
CA ARG A 337 23.61 -19.78 -3.73
C ARG A 337 24.54 -20.98 -3.89
N ARG A 338 25.67 -21.04 -3.17
CA ARG A 338 26.64 -22.15 -3.23
C ARG A 338 26.02 -23.51 -2.92
N TRP A 339 25.12 -23.56 -1.93
CA TRP A 339 24.51 -24.80 -1.46
C TRP A 339 23.08 -25.02 -1.97
N ASN A 340 22.55 -24.11 -2.78
CA ASN A 340 21.14 -24.06 -3.18
C ASN A 340 20.21 -24.10 -1.95
N ILE A 341 20.51 -23.26 -0.96
CA ILE A 341 19.63 -22.97 0.17
C ILE A 341 18.74 -21.79 -0.24
N ARG A 342 17.42 -21.90 0.00
CA ARG A 342 16.53 -20.72 0.05
C ARG A 342 16.28 -20.33 1.50
N PHE A 343 16.13 -19.05 1.82
CA PHE A 343 15.96 -18.62 3.21
C PHE A 343 15.01 -17.43 3.41
N VAL A 344 14.37 -17.43 4.58
CA VAL A 344 13.55 -16.32 5.10
C VAL A 344 14.45 -15.37 5.91
N GLY A 345 14.29 -14.06 5.71
CA GLY A 345 15.07 -13.03 6.41
C GLY A 345 16.23 -12.45 5.57
N PRO A 346 17.36 -12.05 6.19
CA PRO A 346 17.60 -12.04 7.64
C PRO A 346 16.70 -11.03 8.38
N ASN A 347 16.91 -10.85 9.69
CA ASN A 347 16.21 -9.83 10.50
C ASN A 347 14.67 -10.00 10.47
N CYS A 348 14.19 -11.25 10.54
CA CYS A 348 12.77 -11.60 10.62
C CYS A 348 12.38 -12.12 12.02
N ILE A 349 11.09 -12.12 12.37
CA ILE A 349 10.65 -12.76 13.63
C ILE A 349 10.61 -14.29 13.54
N SER A 350 9.96 -14.85 12.50
CA SER A 350 10.09 -16.21 11.94
C SER A 350 8.89 -16.54 10.99
N VAL A 351 8.67 -17.84 10.75
CA VAL A 351 7.49 -18.44 10.08
C VAL A 351 6.56 -19.16 11.08
N VAL A 352 5.24 -19.12 10.84
CA VAL A 352 4.23 -19.96 11.50
C VAL A 352 3.37 -20.66 10.44
N ASN A 353 3.03 -21.92 10.68
CA ASN A 353 2.01 -22.67 9.95
C ASN A 353 1.11 -23.39 10.97
N THR A 354 -0.15 -22.96 11.07
CA THR A 354 -1.10 -23.48 12.08
C THR A 354 -1.68 -24.84 11.71
N GLU A 355 -1.39 -25.37 10.52
CA GLU A 355 -1.90 -26.66 10.04
C GLU A 355 -1.11 -27.86 10.56
N ASN A 356 0.20 -27.68 10.80
CA ASN A 356 1.11 -28.72 11.28
C ASN A 356 1.79 -28.37 12.61
N GLY A 357 1.40 -27.27 13.26
CA GLY A 357 1.96 -26.80 14.53
C GLY A 357 3.34 -26.14 14.43
N LEU A 358 3.86 -25.89 13.23
CA LEU A 358 5.14 -25.21 13.04
C LEU A 358 5.02 -23.76 13.55
N CYS A 359 5.65 -23.46 14.68
CA CYS A 359 5.63 -22.13 15.28
C CYS A 359 7.06 -21.74 15.68
N LEU A 360 7.72 -20.97 14.81
CA LEU A 360 9.13 -20.65 14.93
C LEU A 360 9.49 -19.29 15.57
N PRO A 361 8.60 -18.29 15.78
CA PRO A 361 9.01 -17.03 16.40
C PRO A 361 9.73 -17.21 17.74
N PHE A 362 10.77 -16.42 17.99
CA PHE A 362 11.51 -16.41 19.25
C PHE A 362 10.79 -15.71 20.41
N VAL A 363 9.64 -15.08 20.14
CA VAL A 363 8.75 -14.51 21.15
C VAL A 363 7.75 -15.55 21.61
N ASP A 364 7.39 -15.54 22.89
CA ASP A 364 6.44 -16.49 23.46
C ASP A 364 5.04 -16.27 22.87
N LEU A 365 4.53 -17.25 22.12
CA LEU A 365 3.20 -17.20 21.54
C LEU A 365 2.28 -18.17 22.27
N ASN A 366 1.08 -17.70 22.63
CA ASN A 366 0.07 -18.53 23.27
C ASN A 366 -0.76 -19.27 22.21
N PRO A 367 -0.78 -20.61 22.17
CA PRO A 367 -1.58 -21.37 21.20
C PRO A 367 -3.10 -21.14 21.29
N ARG A 368 -3.59 -20.54 22.38
CA ARG A 368 -5.00 -20.13 22.53
C ARG A 368 -5.30 -18.76 21.92
N ALA A 369 -4.28 -17.92 21.75
CA ALA A 369 -4.42 -16.57 21.20
C ALA A 369 -4.25 -16.55 19.67
N VAL A 370 -3.40 -17.44 19.12
CA VAL A 370 -3.23 -17.61 17.68
C VAL A 370 -4.10 -18.79 17.22
N LYS A 371 -5.27 -18.48 16.66
CA LYS A 371 -6.21 -19.49 16.12
C LYS A 371 -5.80 -19.90 14.71
N ARG A 372 -6.02 -21.19 14.36
CA ARG A 372 -6.04 -21.61 12.95
C ARG A 372 -7.21 -20.94 12.23
N GLY A 373 -6.97 -20.51 11.00
CA GLY A 373 -7.93 -19.80 10.15
C GLY A 373 -7.54 -19.84 8.67
N PRO A 374 -8.34 -19.24 7.77
CA PRO A 374 -8.11 -19.28 6.33
C PRO A 374 -7.22 -18.14 5.79
N VAL A 375 -6.79 -17.20 6.65
CA VAL A 375 -6.05 -16.01 6.25
C VAL A 375 -4.54 -16.26 6.38
N SER A 376 -3.76 -16.05 5.31
CA SER A 376 -2.30 -16.03 5.41
C SER A 376 -1.76 -14.60 5.49
N VAL A 377 -0.73 -14.39 6.29
CA VAL A 377 -0.14 -13.07 6.57
C VAL A 377 1.32 -13.04 6.09
N LEU A 378 1.67 -12.08 5.24
CA LEU A 378 3.04 -11.81 4.81
C LEU A 378 3.41 -10.40 5.27
N ALA A 379 4.29 -10.26 6.25
CA ALA A 379 4.68 -8.95 6.77
C ALA A 379 6.19 -8.74 6.70
N GLN A 380 6.62 -7.59 6.18
CA GLN A 380 8.03 -7.21 6.21
C GLN A 380 8.51 -7.06 7.67
N SER A 381 7.76 -6.32 8.49
CA SER A 381 8.00 -6.19 9.94
C SER A 381 7.59 -7.41 10.76
N GLY A 382 8.51 -7.87 11.61
CA GLY A 382 8.30 -8.99 12.54
C GLY A 382 7.21 -8.75 13.58
N GLY A 383 7.22 -7.60 14.26
CA GLY A 383 6.19 -7.27 15.25
C GLY A 383 4.79 -7.21 14.63
N VAL A 384 4.68 -6.63 13.42
CA VAL A 384 3.42 -6.52 12.68
C VAL A 384 2.87 -7.89 12.28
N SER A 385 3.73 -8.86 11.93
CA SER A 385 3.30 -10.23 11.63
C SER A 385 2.53 -10.86 12.80
N ILE A 386 2.99 -10.63 14.04
CA ILE A 386 2.34 -11.12 15.26
C ILE A 386 1.09 -10.31 15.58
N THR A 387 1.12 -8.99 15.40
CA THR A 387 -0.07 -8.14 15.54
C THR A 387 -1.22 -8.64 14.65
N TYR A 388 -0.96 -8.96 13.39
CA TYR A 388 -1.98 -9.53 12.50
C TYR A 388 -2.45 -10.92 12.93
N ALA A 389 -1.54 -11.81 13.33
CA ALA A 389 -1.89 -13.14 13.82
C ALA A 389 -2.85 -13.07 15.03
N LEU A 390 -2.63 -12.11 15.93
CA LEU A 390 -3.49 -11.87 17.09
C LEU A 390 -4.82 -11.20 16.69
N LEU A 391 -4.81 -10.11 15.93
CA LEU A 391 -6.02 -9.38 15.56
C LEU A 391 -6.99 -10.21 14.70
N LEU A 392 -6.47 -11.00 13.75
CA LEU A 392 -7.30 -11.91 12.94
C LEU A 392 -7.91 -13.03 13.80
N SER A 393 -7.17 -13.52 14.80
CA SER A 393 -7.65 -14.53 15.76
C SER A 393 -8.69 -13.96 16.73
N GLU A 394 -8.50 -12.71 17.18
CA GLU A 394 -9.48 -11.97 17.99
C GLU A 394 -10.76 -11.70 17.19
N ALA A 395 -10.64 -11.31 15.92
CA ALA A 395 -11.75 -11.08 14.99
C ALA A 395 -12.54 -12.35 14.59
N GLY A 396 -12.11 -13.53 15.06
CA GLY A 396 -12.77 -14.82 14.81
C GLY A 396 -12.35 -15.52 13.52
N LEU A 397 -11.43 -14.95 12.74
CA LEU A 397 -10.93 -15.56 11.50
C LEU A 397 -9.79 -16.54 11.76
N GLY A 398 -8.80 -16.16 12.57
CA GLY A 398 -7.53 -16.89 12.73
C GLY A 398 -6.60 -16.72 11.53
N VAL A 399 -5.48 -17.46 11.54
CA VAL A 399 -4.46 -17.47 10.48
C VAL A 399 -4.07 -18.88 10.03
N ASN A 400 -3.72 -19.04 8.76
CA ASN A 400 -3.20 -20.28 8.19
C ASN A 400 -1.67 -20.31 8.29
N LYS A 401 -1.01 -19.42 7.56
CA LYS A 401 0.45 -19.24 7.57
C LYS A 401 0.79 -17.77 7.87
N VAL A 402 1.85 -17.55 8.63
CA VAL A 402 2.38 -16.21 8.93
C VAL A 402 3.86 -16.19 8.59
N VAL A 403 4.30 -15.20 7.82
CA VAL A 403 5.71 -15.01 7.48
C VAL A 403 6.10 -13.59 7.87
N SER A 404 7.11 -13.46 8.74
CA SER A 404 7.91 -12.25 8.79
C SER A 404 9.04 -12.38 7.77
N MET A 405 9.13 -11.43 6.84
CA MET A 405 10.07 -11.49 5.71
C MET A 405 11.41 -10.81 6.04
N GLY A 406 11.43 -9.87 7.00
CA GLY A 406 12.63 -9.14 7.40
C GLY A 406 13.20 -8.32 6.24
N ASN A 407 14.50 -8.45 6.01
CA ASN A 407 15.23 -7.75 4.94
C ASN A 407 14.92 -8.27 3.52
N LYS A 408 14.26 -9.44 3.38
CA LYS A 408 13.88 -10.04 2.08
C LYS A 408 15.08 -10.37 1.16
N ALA A 409 16.23 -10.74 1.72
CA ALA A 409 17.50 -10.86 0.97
C ALA A 409 17.58 -12.08 0.01
N ASP A 410 16.62 -13.00 0.06
CA ASP A 410 16.48 -14.12 -0.89
C ASP A 410 15.01 -14.43 -1.21
N LEU A 411 14.15 -14.56 -0.20
CA LEU A 411 12.71 -14.77 -0.36
C LEU A 411 11.90 -13.50 -0.05
N ASP A 412 11.11 -13.05 -1.01
CA ASP A 412 10.34 -11.81 -0.99
C ASP A 412 8.82 -12.03 -1.06
N GLU A 413 8.04 -10.95 -0.99
CA GLU A 413 6.58 -10.99 -1.08
C GLU A 413 6.05 -11.65 -2.36
N VAL A 414 6.84 -11.66 -3.44
CA VAL A 414 6.47 -12.21 -4.74
C VAL A 414 6.60 -13.73 -4.74
N ASP A 415 7.70 -14.27 -4.20
CA ASP A 415 7.88 -15.72 -4.00
C ASP A 415 6.81 -16.27 -3.03
N TYR A 416 6.54 -15.60 -1.90
CA TYR A 416 5.48 -16.04 -0.96
C TYR A 416 4.07 -15.93 -1.55
N LEU A 417 3.74 -14.85 -2.25
CA LEU A 417 2.44 -14.73 -2.92
C LEU A 417 2.26 -15.87 -3.94
N THR A 418 3.29 -16.13 -4.77
CA THR A 418 3.29 -17.22 -5.76
C THR A 418 2.93 -18.57 -5.13
N TYR A 419 3.53 -18.90 -3.97
CA TYR A 419 3.20 -20.12 -3.24
C TYR A 419 1.77 -20.13 -2.67
N LEU A 420 1.35 -19.02 -2.07
CA LEU A 420 0.03 -18.91 -1.44
C LEU A 420 -1.14 -18.90 -2.46
N LEU A 421 -0.90 -18.62 -3.74
CA LEU A 421 -1.93 -18.76 -4.78
C LEU A 421 -2.45 -20.21 -4.87
N ASP A 422 -1.54 -21.19 -4.79
CA ASP A 422 -1.87 -22.63 -4.91
C ASP A 422 -2.16 -23.32 -3.56
N ASP A 423 -1.79 -22.71 -2.43
CA ASP A 423 -1.92 -23.29 -1.08
C ASP A 423 -3.39 -23.51 -0.64
N PRO A 424 -3.89 -24.76 -0.49
CA PRO A 424 -5.32 -25.02 -0.27
C PRO A 424 -5.82 -24.60 1.12
N GLY A 425 -4.94 -24.42 2.12
CA GLY A 425 -5.34 -23.92 3.44
C GLY A 425 -5.53 -22.40 3.50
N THR A 426 -5.14 -21.68 2.45
CA THR A 426 -5.22 -20.21 2.37
C THR A 426 -6.36 -19.80 1.42
N GLU A 427 -7.33 -19.05 1.94
CA GLU A 427 -8.45 -18.50 1.14
C GLU A 427 -8.29 -16.98 0.89
N SER A 428 -7.61 -16.26 1.79
CA SER A 428 -7.27 -14.83 1.62
C SER A 428 -5.86 -14.52 2.12
N ILE A 429 -5.25 -13.47 1.56
CA ILE A 429 -3.84 -13.14 1.79
C ILE A 429 -3.73 -11.67 2.21
N CYS A 430 -3.12 -11.42 3.38
CA CYS A 430 -2.87 -10.08 3.90
C CYS A 430 -1.36 -9.77 3.87
N LEU A 431 -0.97 -8.74 3.11
CA LEU A 431 0.40 -8.28 3.02
C LEU A 431 0.59 -6.97 3.79
N TYR A 432 1.66 -6.89 4.58
CA TYR A 432 2.18 -5.64 5.13
C TYR A 432 3.56 -5.36 4.54
N LEU A 433 3.63 -4.27 3.76
CA LEU A 433 4.81 -3.91 2.97
C LEU A 433 5.26 -2.49 3.35
N GLU A 434 6.55 -2.33 3.63
CA GLU A 434 7.18 -1.03 3.86
C GLU A 434 7.82 -0.53 2.55
N SER A 435 8.48 -1.44 1.83
CA SER A 435 9.01 -1.24 0.48
C SER A 435 8.51 -2.35 -0.46
N ILE A 436 8.33 -1.99 -1.73
CA ILE A 436 7.99 -2.92 -2.81
C ILE A 436 9.07 -2.79 -3.88
N GLU A 437 9.82 -3.87 -4.13
CA GLU A 437 10.92 -3.85 -5.12
C GLU A 437 10.41 -4.37 -6.46
N GLU A 438 10.00 -5.63 -6.52
CA GLU A 438 9.41 -6.28 -7.70
C GLU A 438 7.93 -5.89 -7.92
N GLY A 439 7.63 -4.59 -7.84
CA GLY A 439 6.26 -4.05 -7.79
C GLY A 439 5.37 -4.48 -8.96
N ARG A 440 5.89 -4.46 -10.19
CA ARG A 440 5.18 -4.94 -11.38
C ARG A 440 4.79 -6.42 -11.25
N ARG A 441 5.74 -7.28 -10.88
CA ARG A 441 5.52 -8.74 -10.75
C ARG A 441 4.56 -9.07 -9.61
N LEU A 442 4.63 -8.33 -8.50
CA LEU A 442 3.69 -8.43 -7.38
C LEU A 442 2.24 -8.17 -7.83
N VAL A 443 2.00 -7.07 -8.55
CA VAL A 443 0.63 -6.70 -8.94
C VAL A 443 0.11 -7.55 -10.10
N GLU A 444 0.96 -8.04 -11.01
CA GLU A 444 0.57 -9.02 -12.02
C GLU A 444 0.16 -10.37 -11.40
N LEU A 445 0.88 -10.86 -10.40
CA LEU A 445 0.48 -12.04 -9.63
C LEU A 445 -0.84 -11.81 -8.88
N ALA A 446 -0.98 -10.69 -8.18
CA ALA A 446 -2.18 -10.38 -7.42
C ALA A 446 -3.42 -10.20 -8.32
N ALA A 447 -3.25 -9.63 -9.51
CA ALA A 447 -4.28 -9.55 -10.55
C ALA A 447 -4.73 -10.94 -11.04
N SER A 448 -3.80 -11.88 -11.18
CA SER A 448 -4.08 -13.27 -11.56
C SER A 448 -4.63 -14.14 -10.41
N SER A 449 -4.56 -13.65 -9.17
CA SER A 449 -4.94 -14.42 -7.98
C SER A 449 -6.44 -14.72 -7.97
N PRO A 450 -6.87 -16.00 -7.83
CA PRO A 450 -8.27 -16.30 -7.53
C PRO A 450 -8.64 -15.82 -6.12
N LYS A 451 -7.68 -15.82 -5.19
CA LYS A 451 -7.84 -15.47 -3.77
C LYS A 451 -7.79 -13.95 -3.56
N PRO A 452 -8.63 -13.37 -2.68
CA PRO A 452 -8.51 -11.98 -2.29
C PRO A 452 -7.14 -11.65 -1.69
N VAL A 453 -6.55 -10.57 -2.19
CA VAL A 453 -5.28 -10.02 -1.72
C VAL A 453 -5.57 -8.67 -1.07
N ILE A 454 -5.06 -8.48 0.15
CA ILE A 454 -5.14 -7.25 0.93
C ILE A 454 -3.71 -6.72 1.09
N VAL A 455 -3.49 -5.41 0.87
CA VAL A 455 -2.19 -4.77 1.08
C VAL A 455 -2.33 -3.58 2.03
N HIS A 456 -1.69 -3.67 3.19
CA HIS A 456 -1.41 -2.54 4.07
C HIS A 456 -0.01 -2.01 3.74
N LYS A 457 0.06 -0.99 2.88
CA LYS A 457 1.32 -0.29 2.54
C LYS A 457 1.62 0.72 3.65
N ALA A 458 2.67 0.47 4.41
CA ALA A 458 3.30 1.44 5.30
C ALA A 458 4.26 2.35 4.52
N ASN A 459 4.93 3.29 5.20
CA ASN A 459 5.89 4.21 4.58
C ASN A 459 5.31 4.93 3.33
N THR A 460 4.31 5.79 3.58
CA THR A 460 3.50 6.46 2.56
C THR A 460 3.69 7.99 2.56
N ALA A 461 4.28 8.54 3.62
CA ALA A 461 4.57 9.96 3.79
C ALA A 461 6.07 10.22 3.95
N GLN A 462 6.53 11.43 3.60
CA GLN A 462 7.94 11.82 3.68
C GLN A 462 8.55 11.62 5.08
N ALA A 463 7.81 11.94 6.14
CA ALA A 463 8.25 11.72 7.52
C ALA A 463 8.42 10.22 7.85
N SER A 464 7.53 9.35 7.36
CA SER A 464 7.69 7.90 7.54
C SER A 464 8.83 7.31 6.71
N ALA A 465 9.20 7.93 5.58
CA ALA A 465 10.31 7.47 4.74
C ALA A 465 11.67 7.61 5.43
N GLN A 466 11.87 8.71 6.17
CA GLN A 466 13.09 8.92 6.96
C GLN A 466 13.23 7.89 8.08
N ILE A 467 12.11 7.51 8.73
CA ILE A 467 12.08 6.51 9.82
C ILE A 467 12.28 5.09 9.27
N ALA A 468 11.58 4.72 8.19
CA ALA A 468 11.70 3.41 7.57
C ALA A 468 13.13 3.16 7.07
N PHE A 469 13.77 4.18 6.47
CA PHE A 469 15.15 4.08 6.00
C PHE A 469 16.14 3.69 7.12
N SER A 470 15.94 4.16 8.36
CA SER A 470 16.79 3.76 9.50
C SER A 470 16.51 2.36 10.07
N HIS A 471 15.49 1.65 9.57
CA HIS A 471 15.07 0.33 10.07
C HIS A 471 15.11 -0.79 9.03
N THR A 472 14.98 -0.49 7.74
CA THR A 472 14.98 -1.51 6.67
C THR A 472 15.85 -1.13 5.46
N ALA A 473 16.58 0.00 5.50
CA ALA A 473 17.46 0.52 4.44
C ALA A 473 16.83 0.72 3.04
N ALA A 474 15.55 0.41 2.88
CA ALA A 474 14.85 0.42 1.60
C ALA A 474 14.30 1.82 1.25
N LEU A 475 14.31 2.14 -0.05
CA LEU A 475 13.79 3.41 -0.57
C LEU A 475 12.25 3.40 -0.55
N ALA A 476 11.63 4.54 -0.22
CA ALA A 476 10.18 4.69 -0.29
C ALA A 476 9.69 4.74 -1.75
N ASN A 477 8.67 3.94 -2.08
CA ASN A 477 7.95 4.03 -3.36
C ASN A 477 7.05 5.30 -3.41
N ASP A 478 6.75 5.81 -4.60
CA ASP A 478 5.71 6.83 -4.79
C ASP A 478 4.33 6.21 -4.52
N ASP A 479 3.71 6.58 -3.40
CA ASP A 479 2.47 5.96 -2.93
C ASP A 479 1.27 6.18 -3.89
N ARG A 480 1.34 7.19 -4.77
CA ARG A 480 0.32 7.43 -5.81
C ARG A 480 0.39 6.36 -6.89
N ILE A 481 1.61 5.92 -7.25
CA ILE A 481 1.84 4.80 -8.17
C ILE A 481 1.43 3.49 -7.51
N VAL A 482 1.78 3.26 -6.24
CA VAL A 482 1.34 2.08 -5.49
C VAL A 482 -0.19 2.02 -5.44
N SER A 483 -0.87 3.12 -5.14
CA SER A 483 -2.34 3.23 -5.15
C SER A 483 -2.95 2.84 -6.50
N ALA A 484 -2.39 3.36 -7.59
CA ALA A 484 -2.83 3.06 -8.94
C ALA A 484 -2.66 1.58 -9.28
N ALA A 485 -1.47 1.03 -9.02
CA ALA A 485 -1.09 -0.34 -9.30
C ALA A 485 -1.97 -1.35 -8.55
N LEU A 486 -2.17 -1.15 -7.24
CA LEU A 486 -3.03 -2.01 -6.41
C LEU A 486 -4.49 -2.01 -6.90
N ARG A 487 -5.02 -0.84 -7.28
CA ARG A 487 -6.37 -0.73 -7.85
C ARG A 487 -6.51 -1.45 -9.19
N GLN A 488 -5.57 -1.27 -10.13
CA GLN A 488 -5.60 -1.95 -11.44
C GLN A 488 -5.55 -3.49 -11.28
N ALA A 489 -4.85 -3.97 -10.25
CA ALA A 489 -4.76 -5.39 -9.92
C ALA A 489 -5.93 -5.94 -9.07
N GLY A 490 -6.94 -5.14 -8.74
CA GLY A 490 -8.07 -5.58 -7.91
C GLY A 490 -7.67 -5.99 -6.48
N VAL A 491 -6.60 -5.38 -5.95
CA VAL A 491 -6.08 -5.60 -4.60
C VAL A 491 -6.76 -4.64 -3.62
N ALA A 492 -7.26 -5.16 -2.51
CA ALA A 492 -7.87 -4.34 -1.47
C ALA A 492 -6.78 -3.62 -0.67
N ARG A 493 -6.67 -2.30 -0.82
CA ARG A 493 -5.74 -1.50 -0.01
C ARG A 493 -6.33 -1.23 1.37
N ALA A 494 -5.58 -1.54 2.42
CA ALA A 494 -5.91 -1.20 3.79
C ALA A 494 -5.15 0.06 4.26
N GLY A 495 -5.85 0.96 4.97
CA GLY A 495 -5.28 2.16 5.61
C GLY A 495 -4.93 2.00 7.09
N SER A 496 -5.29 0.88 7.73
CA SER A 496 -4.93 0.55 9.11
C SER A 496 -4.94 -0.97 9.36
N PHE A 497 -4.56 -1.39 10.57
CA PHE A 497 -4.68 -2.78 11.00
C PHE A 497 -6.14 -3.26 11.04
N ASP A 498 -7.02 -2.49 11.67
CA ASP A 498 -8.45 -2.81 11.78
C ASP A 498 -9.14 -2.84 10.41
N ASP A 499 -8.72 -1.95 9.50
CA ASP A 499 -9.20 -1.91 8.11
C ASP A 499 -8.83 -3.20 7.36
N ALA A 500 -7.58 -3.66 7.46
CA ALA A 500 -7.13 -4.92 6.88
C ALA A 500 -7.90 -6.13 7.47
N VAL A 501 -8.17 -6.13 8.77
CA VAL A 501 -8.96 -7.18 9.44
C VAL A 501 -10.42 -7.17 8.99
N ALA A 502 -11.03 -5.99 8.86
CA ALA A 502 -12.38 -5.84 8.34
C ALA A 502 -12.49 -6.30 6.88
N LEU A 503 -11.51 -5.96 6.03
CA LEU A 503 -11.44 -6.44 4.65
C LEU A 503 -11.34 -7.98 4.60
N ALA A 504 -10.49 -8.59 5.43
CA ALA A 504 -10.41 -10.05 5.55
C ALA A 504 -11.74 -10.68 6.03
N GLN A 505 -12.43 -10.02 6.97
CA GLN A 505 -13.77 -10.42 7.41
C GLN A 505 -14.81 -10.35 6.26
N GLY A 506 -14.74 -9.34 5.40
CA GLY A 506 -15.61 -9.22 4.22
C GLY A 506 -15.35 -10.29 3.17
N PHE A 507 -14.09 -10.65 2.94
CA PHE A 507 -13.72 -11.72 2.01
C PHE A 507 -14.01 -13.14 2.52
N ALA A 508 -14.25 -13.31 3.82
CA ALA A 508 -14.74 -14.56 4.41
C ALA A 508 -16.28 -14.71 4.35
N LEU A 509 -17.01 -13.72 3.82
CA LEU A 509 -18.42 -13.82 3.46
C LEU A 509 -18.59 -14.30 2.00
N PRO A 510 -19.77 -14.80 1.62
CA PRO A 510 -20.14 -14.97 0.21
C PRO A 510 -19.92 -13.69 -0.60
N VAL A 511 -19.66 -13.83 -1.90
CA VAL A 511 -19.30 -12.70 -2.76
C VAL A 511 -20.46 -11.72 -2.93
N VAL A 512 -20.22 -10.43 -2.74
CA VAL A 512 -21.17 -9.35 -3.05
C VAL A 512 -21.17 -9.13 -4.56
N ARG A 513 -22.34 -9.24 -5.21
CA ARG A 513 -22.43 -9.30 -6.69
C ARG A 513 -22.87 -8.00 -7.37
N GLY A 514 -23.23 -6.99 -6.59
CA GLY A 514 -23.74 -5.71 -7.06
C GLY A 514 -23.88 -4.68 -5.93
N ASN A 515 -24.78 -3.72 -6.10
CA ASN A 515 -24.90 -2.55 -5.22
C ASN A 515 -26.14 -2.57 -4.30
N ASP A 516 -27.03 -3.55 -4.43
CA ASP A 516 -28.31 -3.53 -3.71
C ASP A 516 -28.15 -4.06 -2.29
N LEU A 517 -28.28 -3.16 -1.31
CA LEU A 517 -28.10 -3.43 0.12
C LEU A 517 -29.42 -3.28 0.88
N ILE A 518 -29.77 -4.31 1.68
CA ILE A 518 -30.75 -4.18 2.75
C ILE A 518 -30.01 -3.97 4.08
N VAL A 519 -30.41 -2.95 4.84
CA VAL A 519 -29.96 -2.77 6.22
C VAL A 519 -31.11 -3.14 7.16
N VAL A 520 -30.83 -3.97 8.15
CA VAL A 520 -31.71 -4.27 9.29
C VAL A 520 -31.02 -3.75 10.55
N SER A 521 -31.73 -3.05 11.43
CA SER A 521 -31.16 -2.51 12.65
C SER A 521 -32.13 -2.61 13.82
N ARG A 522 -31.63 -2.77 15.05
CA ARG A 522 -32.44 -2.59 16.27
C ARG A 522 -32.63 -1.11 16.65
N SER A 523 -31.92 -0.20 15.99
CA SER A 523 -31.78 1.18 16.46
C SER A 523 -31.70 2.17 15.29
N GLY A 524 -32.71 3.03 15.16
CA GLY A 524 -32.75 4.08 14.14
C GLY A 524 -31.51 4.97 14.05
N GLY A 525 -30.83 5.25 15.18
CA GLY A 525 -29.55 5.98 15.16
C GLY A 525 -28.44 5.23 14.43
N HIS A 526 -28.30 3.93 14.69
CA HIS A 526 -27.35 3.07 13.96
C HIS A 526 -27.81 2.85 12.51
N ALA A 527 -29.11 2.86 12.25
CA ALA A 527 -29.67 2.77 10.91
C ALA A 527 -29.26 3.98 10.04
N VAL A 528 -29.28 5.20 10.59
CA VAL A 528 -28.79 6.41 9.89
C VAL A 528 -27.29 6.29 9.58
N VAL A 529 -26.46 5.88 10.55
CA VAL A 529 -25.01 5.66 10.34
C VAL A 529 -24.77 4.61 9.25
N ALA A 530 -25.55 3.53 9.23
CA ALA A 530 -25.47 2.51 8.18
C ALA A 530 -25.90 3.02 6.80
N ALA A 531 -26.88 3.92 6.72
CA ALA A 531 -27.29 4.55 5.47
C ALA A 531 -26.22 5.52 4.92
N ASP A 532 -25.62 6.34 5.79
CA ASP A 532 -24.51 7.24 5.42
C ASP A 532 -23.29 6.42 4.96
N ALA A 533 -22.95 5.35 5.67
CA ALA A 533 -21.87 4.43 5.30
C ALA A 533 -22.15 3.73 3.96
N ALA A 534 -23.39 3.27 3.73
CA ALA A 534 -23.80 2.65 2.47
C ALA A 534 -23.62 3.62 1.29
N GLY A 535 -24.15 4.85 1.40
CA GLY A 535 -24.02 5.88 0.38
C GLY A 535 -22.56 6.26 0.11
N ALA A 536 -21.74 6.41 1.15
CA ALA A 536 -20.31 6.72 1.03
C ALA A 536 -19.50 5.62 0.32
N ASN A 537 -19.97 4.37 0.33
CA ASN A 537 -19.35 3.23 -0.35
C ASN A 537 -20.08 2.82 -1.65
N GLY A 538 -21.03 3.65 -2.13
CA GLY A 538 -21.74 3.43 -3.40
C GLY A 538 -22.78 2.29 -3.38
N PHE A 539 -23.22 1.85 -2.20
CA PHE A 539 -24.37 0.94 -2.09
C PHE A 539 -25.69 1.69 -2.27
N HIS A 540 -26.64 1.04 -2.93
CA HIS A 540 -28.01 1.48 -3.12
C HIS A 540 -28.92 0.80 -2.10
N LEU A 541 -29.62 1.59 -1.30
CA LEU A 541 -30.61 1.07 -0.35
C LEU A 541 -31.93 0.77 -1.07
N VAL A 542 -32.14 -0.51 -1.39
CA VAL A 542 -33.33 -1.01 -2.10
C VAL A 542 -34.62 -0.52 -1.43
N PRO A 543 -35.55 0.12 -2.17
CA PRO A 543 -36.88 0.46 -1.66
C PRO A 543 -37.69 -0.82 -1.35
N ILE A 544 -38.22 -0.92 -0.13
CA ILE A 544 -38.94 -2.12 0.31
C ILE A 544 -40.43 -2.00 -0.04
N PRO A 545 -41.03 -2.98 -0.74
CA PRO A 545 -42.44 -2.95 -1.12
C PRO A 545 -43.42 -2.85 0.06
N ASP A 546 -44.49 -2.07 -0.09
CA ASP A 546 -45.51 -1.87 0.95
C ASP A 546 -46.15 -3.18 1.45
N ASN A 547 -46.31 -4.18 0.58
CA ASN A 547 -46.85 -5.49 0.98
C ASN A 547 -45.87 -6.28 1.87
N PHE A 548 -44.55 -6.16 1.64
CA PHE A 548 -43.54 -6.71 2.53
C PHE A 548 -43.57 -5.96 3.86
N LEU A 549 -43.54 -4.62 3.83
CA LEU A 549 -43.63 -3.78 5.03
C LEU A 549 -44.90 -4.05 5.84
N ALA A 550 -46.05 -4.31 5.20
CA ALA A 550 -47.29 -4.70 5.88
C ALA A 550 -47.19 -6.09 6.54
N GLY A 551 -46.52 -7.05 5.88
CA GLY A 551 -46.18 -8.35 6.47
C GLY A 551 -45.36 -8.19 7.74
N VAL A 552 -44.22 -7.50 7.65
CA VAL A 552 -43.36 -7.26 8.83
C VAL A 552 -44.12 -6.46 9.90
N ARG A 553 -44.88 -5.40 9.54
CA ARG A 553 -45.72 -4.61 10.48
C ARG A 553 -46.68 -5.47 11.31
N SER A 554 -47.22 -6.55 10.74
CA SER A 554 -48.12 -7.47 11.47
C SER A 554 -47.46 -8.18 12.66
N LEU A 555 -46.12 -8.18 12.70
CA LEU A 555 -45.29 -8.78 13.75
C LEU A 555 -44.98 -7.78 14.89
N PHE A 556 -45.30 -6.50 14.75
CA PHE A 556 -45.05 -5.46 15.76
C PHE A 556 -46.34 -5.00 16.47
N PRO A 557 -46.30 -4.78 17.79
CA PRO A 557 -47.30 -3.98 18.48
C PRO A 557 -47.04 -2.46 18.32
N ALA A 558 -47.91 -1.79 17.56
CA ALA A 558 -48.10 -0.33 17.39
C ALA A 558 -47.24 0.44 16.35
N ASP A 559 -47.90 1.39 15.68
CA ASP A 559 -47.39 2.29 14.62
C ASP A 559 -46.42 3.39 15.11
N VAL A 560 -45.37 3.00 15.84
CA VAL A 560 -44.41 3.96 16.42
C VAL A 560 -43.29 4.34 15.44
N ILE A 561 -42.96 3.45 14.49
CA ILE A 561 -41.83 3.61 13.55
C ILE A 561 -42.31 3.41 12.11
N ALA A 562 -41.91 4.31 11.21
CA ALA A 562 -42.12 4.13 9.78
C ALA A 562 -41.03 3.21 9.21
N LEU A 563 -41.36 1.93 8.99
CA LEU A 563 -40.44 0.99 8.38
C LEU A 563 -40.13 1.40 6.93
N THR A 564 -38.84 1.54 6.61
CA THR A 564 -38.29 1.74 5.25
C THR A 564 -37.04 0.84 5.09
N ASN A 565 -36.17 1.10 4.11
CA ASN A 565 -34.76 0.65 4.20
C ASN A 565 -33.94 1.85 4.69
N PRO A 566 -33.18 1.77 5.79
CA PRO A 566 -33.04 0.62 6.71
C PRO A 566 -34.32 0.22 7.46
N LEU A 567 -34.46 -1.08 7.72
CA LEU A 567 -35.50 -1.66 8.59
C LEU A 567 -35.13 -1.48 10.06
N ASP A 568 -35.68 -0.47 10.73
CA ASP A 568 -35.57 -0.31 12.18
C ASP A 568 -36.59 -1.18 12.93
N LEU A 569 -36.09 -2.24 13.58
CA LEU A 569 -36.87 -3.18 14.39
C LEU A 569 -37.13 -2.68 15.82
N GLY A 570 -36.48 -1.60 16.24
CA GLY A 570 -36.72 -0.90 17.51
C GLY A 570 -36.76 -1.81 18.74
N VAL A 571 -37.92 -1.86 19.40
CA VAL A 571 -38.11 -2.55 20.69
C VAL A 571 -38.58 -4.01 20.57
N ILE A 572 -38.31 -4.70 19.46
CA ILE A 572 -38.47 -6.16 19.42
C ILE A 572 -37.34 -6.82 20.24
N PHE A 573 -37.71 -7.67 21.20
CA PHE A 573 -36.82 -8.48 22.05
C PHE A 573 -36.79 -9.97 21.66
N ASP A 574 -37.55 -10.36 20.62
CA ASP A 574 -37.50 -11.69 20.01
C ASP A 574 -36.46 -11.68 18.87
N PHE A 575 -35.32 -12.34 19.08
CA PHE A 575 -34.25 -12.41 18.07
C PHE A 575 -34.39 -13.62 17.14
N ASP A 576 -35.26 -14.59 17.46
CA ASP A 576 -35.61 -15.65 16.51
C ASP A 576 -36.47 -15.06 15.38
N LEU A 577 -37.29 -14.05 15.68
CA LEU A 577 -38.00 -13.19 14.71
C LEU A 577 -37.04 -12.37 13.82
N TYR A 578 -35.92 -11.85 14.36
CA TYR A 578 -34.91 -11.15 13.55
C TYR A 578 -34.34 -12.07 12.47
N GLY A 579 -34.04 -13.32 12.84
CA GLY A 579 -33.54 -14.33 11.92
C GLY A 579 -34.56 -14.71 10.84
N HIS A 580 -35.86 -14.62 11.15
CA HIS A 580 -36.92 -14.80 10.16
C HIS A 580 -37.03 -13.60 9.21
N ILE A 581 -37.02 -12.36 9.72
CA ILE A 581 -37.07 -11.13 8.90
C ILE A 581 -35.86 -11.05 7.96
N VAL A 582 -34.66 -11.38 8.43
CA VAL A 582 -33.45 -11.46 7.59
C VAL A 582 -33.61 -12.52 6.49
N GLU A 583 -34.14 -13.70 6.81
CA GLU A 583 -34.42 -14.73 5.81
C GLU A 583 -35.43 -14.27 4.75
N GLU A 584 -36.52 -13.60 5.16
CA GLU A 584 -37.49 -13.03 4.22
C GLU A 584 -36.86 -11.94 3.35
N CYS A 585 -36.02 -11.05 3.91
CA CYS A 585 -35.29 -10.06 3.12
C CYS A 585 -34.41 -10.74 2.06
N LEU A 586 -33.63 -11.75 2.44
CA LEU A 586 -32.72 -12.47 1.54
C LEU A 586 -33.46 -13.22 0.42
N ARG A 587 -34.63 -13.82 0.72
CA ARG A 587 -35.41 -14.64 -0.22
C ARG A 587 -36.44 -13.87 -1.06
N VAL A 588 -36.99 -12.76 -0.56
CA VAL A 588 -38.11 -12.02 -1.22
C VAL A 588 -37.66 -10.71 -1.84
N LEU A 589 -36.77 -9.96 -1.16
CA LEU A 589 -36.22 -8.69 -1.68
C LEU A 589 -34.97 -8.91 -2.56
N ASP A 590 -34.40 -10.11 -2.49
CA ASP A 590 -33.28 -10.60 -3.29
C ASP A 590 -32.03 -9.67 -3.39
N PRO A 591 -31.56 -9.01 -2.30
CA PRO A 591 -30.45 -8.07 -2.38
C PRO A 591 -29.09 -8.75 -2.64
N ASP A 592 -28.13 -7.96 -3.12
CA ASP A 592 -26.72 -8.35 -3.30
C ASP A 592 -26.00 -8.57 -1.96
N ALA A 593 -26.40 -7.82 -0.93
CA ALA A 593 -25.89 -7.95 0.44
C ALA A 593 -26.93 -7.56 1.49
N LEU A 594 -26.74 -8.05 2.71
CA LEU A 594 -27.50 -7.61 3.88
C LEU A 594 -26.56 -7.24 5.04
N LEU A 595 -26.82 -6.10 5.67
CA LEU A 595 -26.18 -5.68 6.92
C LEU A 595 -27.19 -5.77 8.07
N LEU A 596 -26.91 -6.59 9.07
CA LEU A 596 -27.64 -6.57 10.34
C LEU A 596 -26.82 -5.81 11.39
N VAL A 597 -27.37 -4.71 11.90
CA VAL A 597 -26.82 -3.96 13.02
C VAL A 597 -27.58 -4.30 14.31
N HIS A 598 -26.96 -5.17 15.11
CA HIS A 598 -27.58 -5.80 16.27
C HIS A 598 -27.02 -5.22 17.58
N THR A 599 -27.85 -4.55 18.37
CA THR A 599 -27.47 -4.06 19.71
C THR A 599 -28.10 -4.96 20.76
N TYR A 600 -27.35 -5.38 21.79
CA TYR A 600 -27.91 -6.24 22.84
C TYR A 600 -27.12 -6.17 24.16
N SER A 601 -27.71 -6.73 25.23
CA SER A 601 -27.07 -6.84 26.55
C SER A 601 -26.81 -8.28 26.99
N ALA A 602 -25.81 -8.46 27.86
CA ALA A 602 -25.52 -9.72 28.52
C ALA A 602 -26.72 -10.30 29.29
N GLY A 603 -26.73 -11.62 29.47
CA GLY A 603 -27.85 -12.36 30.06
C GLY A 603 -28.72 -13.04 28.99
N PRO A 604 -30.07 -13.02 29.10
CA PRO A 604 -30.95 -13.72 28.14
C PRO A 604 -30.74 -13.28 26.69
N GLU A 605 -30.58 -11.98 26.45
CA GLU A 605 -30.30 -11.43 25.11
C GLU A 605 -28.98 -11.95 24.51
N GLY A 606 -27.96 -12.23 25.33
CA GLY A 606 -26.70 -12.80 24.86
C GLY A 606 -26.84 -14.22 24.30
N GLU A 607 -27.63 -15.07 24.95
CA GLU A 607 -27.91 -16.42 24.44
C GLU A 607 -28.73 -16.36 23.14
N MET A 608 -29.78 -15.52 23.11
CA MET A 608 -30.59 -15.30 21.92
C MET A 608 -29.74 -14.76 20.75
N SER A 609 -28.79 -13.86 21.02
CA SER A 609 -27.88 -13.30 20.00
C SER A 609 -26.90 -14.33 19.43
N ARG A 610 -26.41 -15.26 20.26
CA ARG A 610 -25.62 -16.42 19.80
C ARG A 610 -26.44 -17.32 18.86
N ARG A 611 -27.71 -17.61 19.19
CA ARG A 611 -28.59 -18.40 18.31
C ARG A 611 -28.86 -17.68 16.99
N LEU A 612 -29.15 -16.37 17.05
CA LEU A 612 -29.31 -15.53 15.86
C LEU A 612 -28.06 -15.57 14.98
N ALA A 613 -26.86 -15.33 15.53
CA ALA A 613 -25.62 -15.34 14.76
C ALA A 613 -25.33 -16.70 14.08
N HIS A 614 -25.61 -17.83 14.76
CA HIS A 614 -25.55 -19.15 14.14
C HIS A 614 -26.55 -19.33 12.99
N ARG A 615 -27.77 -18.79 13.10
CA ARG A 615 -28.77 -18.80 12.03
C ARG A 615 -28.34 -17.94 10.84
N LEU A 616 -27.82 -16.74 11.08
CA LEU A 616 -27.32 -15.84 10.03
C LEU A 616 -26.19 -16.46 9.22
N ARG A 617 -25.22 -17.11 9.89
CA ARG A 617 -24.19 -17.93 9.22
C ARG A 617 -24.80 -19.03 8.35
N GLY A 618 -25.83 -19.70 8.85
CA GLY A 618 -26.57 -20.74 8.12
C GLY A 618 -27.20 -20.20 6.84
N LEU A 619 -28.00 -19.13 6.96
CA LEU A 619 -28.67 -18.46 5.84
C LEU A 619 -27.67 -17.93 4.80
N SER A 620 -26.59 -17.29 5.26
CA SER A 620 -25.51 -16.75 4.43
C SER A 620 -24.88 -17.85 3.54
N ARG A 621 -24.55 -19.00 4.13
CA ARG A 621 -23.99 -20.16 3.41
C ARG A 621 -25.03 -20.93 2.58
N GLU A 622 -26.29 -21.04 3.03
CA GLU A 622 -27.37 -21.74 2.30
C GLU A 622 -27.79 -21.00 1.03
N LEU A 623 -27.91 -19.68 1.12
CA LEU A 623 -28.41 -18.82 0.04
C LEU A 623 -27.29 -18.24 -0.84
N ASP A 624 -26.02 -18.47 -0.47
CA ASP A 624 -24.83 -17.88 -1.10
C ASP A 624 -24.89 -16.35 -1.16
N LYS A 625 -25.28 -15.74 -0.03
CA LYS A 625 -25.49 -14.29 0.12
C LYS A 625 -24.72 -13.70 1.31
N PRO A 626 -23.99 -12.59 1.12
CA PRO A 626 -23.26 -11.95 2.21
C PRO A 626 -24.21 -11.31 3.23
N VAL A 627 -24.12 -11.77 4.47
CA VAL A 627 -24.81 -11.20 5.63
C VAL A 627 -23.78 -10.66 6.61
N ALA A 628 -23.48 -9.37 6.55
CA ALA A 628 -22.59 -8.73 7.52
C ALA A 628 -23.31 -8.61 8.88
N PHE A 629 -22.78 -9.27 9.91
CA PHE A 629 -23.28 -9.19 11.27
C PHE A 629 -22.45 -8.19 12.08
N CYS A 630 -22.98 -6.98 12.26
CA CYS A 630 -22.36 -5.92 13.05
C CYS A 630 -23.04 -5.86 14.42
N THR A 631 -22.27 -5.96 15.52
CA THR A 631 -22.81 -6.08 16.87
C THR A 631 -22.25 -5.05 17.85
N PHE A 632 -23.13 -4.53 18.71
CA PHE A 632 -22.77 -3.67 19.84
C PHE A 632 -23.32 -4.27 21.14
N ALA A 633 -22.41 -4.80 21.97
CA ALA A 633 -22.71 -5.44 23.26
C ALA A 633 -21.52 -5.30 24.23
N GLN A 634 -21.61 -5.86 25.43
CA GLN A 634 -20.48 -5.97 26.36
C GLN A 634 -19.31 -6.74 25.70
N ARG A 635 -18.07 -6.40 26.06
CA ARG A 635 -16.84 -7.00 25.49
C ARG A 635 -16.87 -8.52 25.58
N GLU A 636 -17.26 -9.05 26.73
CA GLU A 636 -17.30 -10.47 27.05
C GLU A 636 -18.32 -11.23 26.17
N GLU A 637 -19.42 -10.58 25.79
CA GLU A 637 -20.43 -11.16 24.90
C GLU A 637 -19.96 -11.16 23.43
N VAL A 638 -19.26 -10.11 22.99
CA VAL A 638 -18.64 -10.01 21.65
C VAL A 638 -17.49 -11.02 21.51
N GLU A 639 -16.67 -11.18 22.54
CA GLU A 639 -15.62 -12.20 22.60
C GLU A 639 -16.23 -13.62 22.57
N ALA A 640 -17.28 -13.88 23.36
CA ALA A 640 -17.99 -15.16 23.34
C ALA A 640 -18.60 -15.50 21.96
N LEU A 641 -19.09 -14.50 21.22
CA LEU A 641 -19.49 -14.68 19.81
C LEU A 641 -18.28 -15.09 18.94
N ARG A 642 -17.20 -14.29 18.95
CA ARG A 642 -15.98 -14.53 18.15
C ARG A 642 -15.19 -15.78 18.53
N GLN A 643 -15.45 -16.37 19.69
CA GLN A 643 -14.91 -17.68 20.10
C GLN A 643 -15.86 -18.85 19.75
N GLY A 644 -17.17 -18.65 19.82
CA GLY A 644 -18.17 -19.69 19.54
C GLY A 644 -18.58 -19.84 18.07
N LEU A 645 -18.22 -18.89 17.21
CA LEU A 645 -18.74 -18.78 15.85
C LEU A 645 -17.62 -18.67 14.80
N ASP A 646 -17.55 -19.69 13.93
CA ASP A 646 -16.87 -19.64 12.63
C ASP A 646 -17.72 -18.81 11.64
N TYR A 647 -17.70 -17.48 11.83
CA TYR A 647 -18.34 -16.48 10.95
C TYR A 647 -17.83 -15.07 11.28
N PRO A 648 -17.68 -14.16 10.30
CA PRO A 648 -17.29 -12.77 10.56
C PRO A 648 -18.24 -12.03 11.51
N VAL A 649 -17.68 -11.39 12.54
CA VAL A 649 -18.41 -10.55 13.51
C VAL A 649 -17.77 -9.16 13.57
N PHE A 650 -18.46 -8.19 12.99
CA PHE A 650 -18.04 -6.79 12.94
C PHE A 650 -18.49 -6.05 14.21
N THR A 651 -17.74 -5.02 14.59
CA THR A 651 -18.03 -4.15 15.75
C THR A 651 -18.16 -2.67 15.35
N GLU A 652 -18.05 -2.37 14.06
CA GLU A 652 -18.20 -1.03 13.47
C GLU A 652 -18.97 -1.14 12.15
N ILE A 653 -19.88 -0.20 11.92
CA ILE A 653 -20.79 -0.22 10.76
C ILE A 653 -20.02 0.13 9.49
N GLU A 654 -19.19 1.16 9.57
CA GLU A 654 -18.35 1.67 8.48
C GLU A 654 -17.32 0.63 8.03
N ALA A 655 -16.80 -0.18 8.96
CA ALA A 655 -15.93 -1.31 8.67
C ALA A 655 -16.70 -2.43 7.95
N ALA A 656 -17.89 -2.79 8.44
CA ALA A 656 -18.73 -3.83 7.82
C ALA A 656 -19.16 -3.46 6.39
N VAL A 657 -19.59 -2.21 6.16
CA VAL A 657 -19.99 -1.73 4.82
C VAL A 657 -18.79 -1.68 3.87
N ARG A 658 -17.62 -1.21 4.33
CA ARG A 658 -16.40 -1.17 3.52
C ARG A 658 -15.88 -2.55 3.16
N ALA A 659 -16.01 -3.51 4.08
CA ALA A 659 -15.69 -4.92 3.85
C ALA A 659 -16.59 -5.54 2.75
N LEU A 660 -17.90 -5.25 2.78
CA LEU A 660 -18.82 -5.60 1.69
C LEU A 660 -18.44 -4.89 0.38
N ALA A 661 -18.08 -3.60 0.42
CA ALA A 661 -17.68 -2.83 -0.75
C ALA A 661 -16.43 -3.41 -1.43
N ALA A 662 -15.43 -3.85 -0.67
CA ALA A 662 -14.23 -4.49 -1.22
C ALA A 662 -14.52 -5.85 -1.86
N SER A 663 -15.42 -6.64 -1.28
CA SER A 663 -15.93 -7.89 -1.89
C SER A 663 -16.63 -7.61 -3.22
N ARG A 664 -17.50 -6.60 -3.25
CA ARG A 664 -18.19 -6.13 -4.46
C ARG A 664 -17.21 -5.64 -5.52
N ASP A 665 -16.31 -4.73 -5.16
CA ASP A 665 -15.45 -4.03 -6.11
C ASP A 665 -14.50 -5.01 -6.79
N ARG A 666 -13.99 -6.02 -6.06
CA ARG A 666 -13.21 -7.13 -6.62
C ARG A 666 -14.01 -7.99 -7.62
N TYR A 667 -15.31 -8.18 -7.39
CA TYR A 667 -16.18 -8.98 -8.27
C TYR A 667 -16.62 -8.20 -9.52
N VAL A 668 -17.08 -6.95 -9.34
CA VAL A 668 -17.62 -6.08 -10.41
C VAL A 668 -16.51 -5.46 -11.25
N ARG A 669 -15.34 -5.22 -10.66
CA ARG A 669 -14.12 -4.73 -11.34
C ARG A 669 -13.02 -5.79 -11.22
N PRO A 670 -13.08 -6.88 -12.03
CA PRO A 670 -11.96 -7.80 -12.13
C PRO A 670 -10.70 -7.02 -12.56
N ALA A 671 -9.53 -7.52 -12.16
CA ALA A 671 -8.25 -6.87 -12.43
C ALA A 671 -8.10 -6.57 -13.94
N ARG A 672 -7.82 -5.30 -14.26
CA ARG A 672 -7.66 -4.81 -15.65
C ARG A 672 -6.21 -4.63 -16.05
N LEU A 673 -5.28 -4.82 -15.12
CA LEU A 673 -3.84 -4.75 -15.35
C LEU A 673 -3.43 -5.69 -16.50
N LEU A 674 -3.06 -5.08 -17.63
CA LEU A 674 -2.47 -5.80 -18.75
C LEU A 674 -1.01 -6.16 -18.42
N PRO A 675 -0.55 -7.39 -18.71
CA PRO A 675 0.83 -7.78 -18.48
C PRO A 675 1.77 -7.03 -19.42
N LEU A 676 2.98 -6.73 -18.95
CA LEU A 676 3.98 -6.08 -19.81
C LEU A 676 4.40 -7.02 -20.96
N PRO A 677 4.43 -6.57 -22.23
CA PRO A 677 4.91 -7.38 -23.35
C PRO A 677 6.37 -7.82 -23.16
N SER A 678 6.66 -9.08 -23.51
CA SER A 678 8.00 -9.68 -23.34
C SER A 678 9.08 -9.11 -24.27
N ALA A 679 8.67 -8.37 -25.31
CA ALA A 679 9.54 -7.64 -26.21
C ALA A 679 8.76 -6.46 -26.83
N PRO A 680 9.41 -5.33 -27.15
CA PRO A 680 8.81 -4.28 -27.96
C PRO A 680 8.33 -4.79 -29.33
N ALA A 681 7.30 -4.17 -29.88
CA ALA A 681 6.98 -4.31 -31.30
C ALA A 681 8.13 -3.77 -32.16
N GLY A 682 8.24 -4.24 -33.42
CA GLY A 682 9.29 -3.78 -34.33
C GLY A 682 9.12 -2.29 -34.68
N ARG A 683 10.01 -1.45 -34.15
CA ARG A 683 9.94 0.01 -34.31
C ARG A 683 10.40 0.49 -35.70
N PRO A 684 9.85 1.61 -36.22
CA PRO A 684 10.43 2.32 -37.35
C PRO A 684 11.88 2.78 -37.06
N ARG A 685 12.75 2.71 -38.06
CA ARG A 685 14.17 3.14 -37.95
C ARG A 685 14.35 4.59 -37.52
N GLU A 686 13.38 5.45 -37.83
CA GLU A 686 13.38 6.86 -37.45
C GLU A 686 13.30 7.01 -35.92
N ILE A 687 12.39 6.25 -35.27
CA ILE A 687 12.27 6.20 -33.81
C ILE A 687 13.54 5.59 -33.18
N GLU A 688 14.04 4.49 -33.76
CA GLU A 688 15.28 3.85 -33.30
C GLU A 688 16.47 4.82 -33.33
N GLY A 689 16.57 5.65 -34.38
CA GLY A 689 17.56 6.71 -34.50
C GLY A 689 17.50 7.72 -33.36
N LEU A 690 16.31 8.22 -33.01
CA LEU A 690 16.11 9.18 -31.92
C LEU A 690 16.53 8.63 -30.55
N LEU A 691 16.35 7.34 -30.32
CA LEU A 691 16.64 6.69 -29.03
C LEU A 691 18.09 6.19 -28.89
N THR A 692 18.91 6.28 -29.95
CA THR A 692 20.32 5.85 -29.90
C THR A 692 21.23 6.72 -29.03
N HIS A 693 20.82 7.96 -28.77
CA HIS A 693 21.55 8.93 -27.95
C HIS A 693 20.81 9.14 -26.63
N GLY A 694 21.49 8.90 -25.50
CA GLY A 694 20.92 9.18 -24.17
C GLY A 694 21.03 10.67 -23.83
N GLY A 695 20.12 11.16 -22.98
CA GLY A 695 20.00 12.57 -22.62
C GLY A 695 18.58 13.12 -22.85
N VAL A 696 18.47 14.44 -22.95
CA VAL A 696 17.20 15.12 -23.25
C VAL A 696 17.07 15.28 -24.76
N LEU A 697 15.94 14.84 -25.34
CA LEU A 697 15.67 15.05 -26.77
C LEU A 697 15.34 16.52 -27.05
N THR A 698 15.71 16.99 -28.25
CA THR A 698 15.24 18.28 -28.76
C THR A 698 13.72 18.27 -28.96
N THR A 699 13.09 19.45 -28.94
CA THR A 699 11.61 19.57 -28.97
C THR A 699 11.00 18.99 -30.25
N ASP A 700 11.68 19.11 -31.39
CA ASP A 700 11.27 18.50 -32.67
C ASP A 700 11.33 16.97 -32.62
N ALA A 701 12.38 16.39 -32.03
CA ALA A 701 12.51 14.95 -31.82
C ALA A 701 11.45 14.42 -30.84
N ALA A 702 11.18 15.15 -29.75
CA ALA A 702 10.15 14.82 -28.78
C ALA A 702 8.73 14.86 -29.38
N LEU A 703 8.41 15.92 -30.13
CA LEU A 703 7.13 16.05 -30.85
C LEU A 703 7.00 15.02 -31.98
N GLY A 704 8.08 14.72 -32.70
CA GLY A 704 8.14 13.65 -33.70
C GLY A 704 7.86 12.27 -33.10
N LEU A 705 8.42 11.97 -31.94
CA LEU A 705 8.14 10.74 -31.18
C LEU A 705 6.66 10.67 -30.76
N CYS A 706 6.11 11.76 -30.22
CA CYS A 706 4.69 11.85 -29.87
C CYS A 706 3.78 11.56 -31.09
N ALA A 707 4.04 12.23 -32.21
CA ALA A 707 3.30 12.05 -33.45
C ALA A 707 3.38 10.60 -33.99
N ALA A 708 4.54 9.96 -33.91
CA ALA A 708 4.75 8.59 -34.36
C ALA A 708 3.93 7.55 -33.58
N PHE A 709 3.59 7.83 -32.30
CA PHE A 709 2.72 6.99 -31.47
C PHE A 709 1.23 7.37 -31.52
N GLY A 710 0.87 8.38 -32.32
CA GLY A 710 -0.49 8.82 -32.55
C GLY A 710 -0.96 9.96 -31.64
N ILE A 711 -0.06 10.65 -30.93
CA ILE A 711 -0.37 11.88 -30.18
C ILE A 711 -0.25 13.06 -31.16
N PRO A 712 -1.36 13.71 -31.58
CA PRO A 712 -1.29 14.78 -32.57
C PRO A 712 -0.51 15.99 -32.04
N THR A 713 0.24 16.66 -32.92
CA THR A 713 1.00 17.88 -32.58
C THR A 713 0.49 19.09 -33.37
N ALA A 714 0.76 20.30 -32.87
CA ALA A 714 0.69 21.49 -33.72
C ALA A 714 1.63 21.33 -34.94
N LYS A 715 1.35 22.00 -36.05
CA LYS A 715 2.26 21.96 -37.23
C LYS A 715 3.58 22.64 -36.88
N TRP A 716 4.70 22.04 -37.27
CA TRP A 716 6.04 22.60 -37.08
C TRP A 716 6.98 22.20 -38.22
N ALA A 717 8.08 22.96 -38.37
CA ALA A 717 9.27 22.50 -39.09
C ALA A 717 10.53 23.15 -38.49
N VAL A 718 11.67 22.48 -38.62
CA VAL A 718 12.99 22.99 -38.22
C VAL A 718 13.62 23.76 -39.37
N VAL A 719 14.24 24.90 -39.06
CA VAL A 719 14.96 25.74 -40.03
C VAL A 719 16.29 26.26 -39.46
N GLU A 720 17.30 26.31 -40.31
CA GLU A 720 18.64 26.84 -40.00
C GLU A 720 18.78 28.34 -40.34
N SER A 721 17.78 28.95 -40.99
CA SER A 721 17.87 30.33 -41.48
C SER A 721 16.52 31.06 -41.48
N VAL A 722 16.59 32.39 -41.41
CA VAL A 722 15.42 33.29 -41.44
C VAL A 722 14.62 33.18 -42.74
N GLU A 723 15.26 32.95 -43.89
CA GLU A 723 14.53 32.76 -45.16
C GLU A 723 13.78 31.42 -45.18
N GLY A 724 14.38 30.36 -44.62
CA GLY A 724 13.68 29.10 -44.38
C GLY A 724 12.49 29.29 -43.44
N ALA A 725 12.68 30.07 -42.35
CA ALA A 725 11.64 30.37 -41.39
C ALA A 725 10.43 31.09 -42.01
N LEU A 726 10.67 32.02 -42.94
CA LEU A 726 9.62 32.74 -43.66
C LEU A 726 8.83 31.84 -44.63
N VAL A 727 9.51 30.93 -45.32
CA VAL A 727 8.85 29.93 -46.19
C VAL A 727 7.96 29.02 -45.36
N VAL A 728 8.48 28.50 -44.24
CA VAL A 728 7.73 27.62 -43.32
C VAL A 728 6.55 28.37 -42.68
N ALA A 729 6.75 29.57 -42.14
CA ALA A 729 5.67 30.35 -41.53
C ALA A 729 4.57 30.71 -42.54
N SER A 730 4.92 30.99 -43.80
CA SER A 730 3.95 31.23 -44.87
C SER A 730 3.15 29.97 -45.24
N ALA A 731 3.73 28.79 -45.10
CA ALA A 731 3.06 27.50 -45.36
C ALA A 731 2.22 27.01 -44.17
N ILE A 732 2.64 27.31 -42.94
CA ILE A 732 1.89 27.01 -41.71
C ILE A 732 0.70 27.97 -41.53
N GLY A 733 0.93 29.25 -41.81
CA GLY A 733 0.02 30.35 -41.52
C GLY A 733 0.36 31.04 -40.19
N TYR A 734 0.25 32.38 -40.17
CA TYR A 734 0.43 33.20 -38.96
C TYR A 734 -0.85 33.19 -38.08
N PRO A 735 -0.73 33.32 -36.74
CA PRO A 735 0.50 33.52 -35.98
C PRO A 735 1.34 32.25 -35.79
N VAL A 736 2.65 32.43 -35.65
CA VAL A 736 3.62 31.37 -35.36
C VAL A 736 4.45 31.68 -34.12
N ALA A 737 5.06 30.64 -33.57
CA ALA A 737 6.08 30.71 -32.53
C ALA A 737 7.45 30.27 -33.09
N LEU A 738 8.52 30.80 -32.49
CA LEU A 738 9.89 30.34 -32.72
C LEU A 738 10.44 29.73 -31.42
N LYS A 739 11.05 28.55 -31.48
CA LYS A 739 11.73 27.90 -30.35
C LYS A 739 13.15 27.49 -30.73
N ALA A 740 14.14 27.80 -29.88
CA ALA A 740 15.54 27.43 -30.06
C ALA A 740 15.74 25.92 -29.82
N LEU A 741 16.31 25.22 -30.80
CA LEU A 741 16.68 23.81 -30.68
C LEU A 741 18.14 23.71 -30.27
N SER A 742 18.34 23.18 -29.06
CA SER A 742 19.64 22.84 -28.49
C SER A 742 19.37 21.81 -27.39
N PRO A 743 20.17 20.71 -27.30
CA PRO A 743 20.08 19.74 -26.22
C PRO A 743 20.56 20.30 -24.88
N ASP A 744 21.44 21.31 -24.91
CA ASP A 744 21.97 21.98 -23.71
C ASP A 744 20.96 22.94 -23.05
N VAL A 745 19.87 23.27 -23.74
CA VAL A 745 18.84 24.24 -23.29
C VAL A 745 17.52 23.52 -23.01
N VAL A 746 17.36 23.06 -21.77
CA VAL A 746 16.15 22.38 -21.28
C VAL A 746 15.01 23.37 -21.04
N HIS A 747 15.22 24.41 -20.21
CA HIS A 747 14.20 25.44 -19.94
C HIS A 747 14.34 26.62 -20.91
N LYS A 748 13.79 26.45 -22.12
CA LYS A 748 13.95 27.37 -23.25
C LYS A 748 13.41 28.78 -22.98
N SER A 749 12.30 28.89 -22.23
CA SER A 749 11.70 30.19 -21.85
C SER A 749 12.64 31.03 -20.98
N ASP A 750 13.35 30.40 -20.06
CA ASP A 750 14.21 31.08 -19.07
C ASP A 750 15.44 31.72 -19.72
N VAL A 751 15.93 31.13 -20.82
CA VAL A 751 16.99 31.72 -21.66
C VAL A 751 16.45 32.60 -22.80
N GLY A 752 15.15 32.90 -22.85
CA GLY A 752 14.55 33.71 -23.92
C GLY A 752 14.59 33.05 -25.30
N GLY A 753 14.75 31.72 -25.33
CA GLY A 753 14.77 30.87 -26.53
C GLY A 753 13.38 30.49 -27.04
N VAL A 754 12.31 31.15 -26.58
CA VAL A 754 10.95 31.01 -27.08
C VAL A 754 10.40 32.40 -27.39
N VAL A 755 9.85 32.57 -28.60
CA VAL A 755 9.07 33.75 -28.98
C VAL A 755 7.69 33.30 -29.44
N LEU A 756 6.66 33.92 -28.85
CA LEU A 756 5.26 33.70 -29.17
C LEU A 756 4.68 34.96 -29.85
N GLY A 757 3.56 34.80 -30.56
CA GLY A 757 2.76 35.90 -31.08
C GLY A 757 3.33 36.56 -32.33
N ILE A 758 4.10 35.85 -33.16
CA ILE A 758 4.63 36.42 -34.40
C ILE A 758 3.51 36.42 -35.44
N GLU A 759 3.01 37.60 -35.80
CA GLU A 759 1.87 37.79 -36.70
C GLU A 759 2.25 38.14 -38.14
N SER A 760 3.52 38.47 -38.42
CA SER A 760 3.94 38.95 -39.74
C SER A 760 5.36 38.54 -40.14
N PRO A 761 5.69 38.57 -41.46
CA PRO A 761 7.05 38.35 -41.97
C PRO A 761 8.11 39.29 -41.36
N ASP A 762 7.79 40.57 -41.16
CA ASP A 762 8.74 41.55 -40.64
C ASP A 762 9.00 41.35 -39.14
N ALA A 763 7.96 40.99 -38.38
CA ALA A 763 8.11 40.55 -36.99
C ALA A 763 8.95 39.27 -36.91
N LEU A 764 8.73 38.30 -37.81
CA LEU A 764 9.51 37.07 -37.85
C LEU A 764 11.00 37.33 -38.11
N ARG A 765 11.34 38.19 -39.09
CA ARG A 765 12.73 38.57 -39.37
C ARG A 765 13.43 39.17 -38.15
N THR A 766 12.71 40.02 -37.42
CA THR A 766 13.22 40.71 -36.22
C THR A 766 13.43 39.73 -35.07
N GLU A 767 12.41 38.94 -34.75
CA GLU A 767 12.46 38.03 -33.60
C GLU A 767 13.34 36.79 -33.82
N PHE A 768 13.53 36.33 -35.06
CA PHE A 768 14.48 35.25 -35.36
C PHE A 768 15.91 35.65 -34.99
N ALA A 769 16.33 36.87 -35.37
CA ALA A 769 17.65 37.40 -35.03
C ALA A 769 17.76 37.67 -33.52
N ALA A 770 16.72 38.23 -32.90
CA ALA A 770 16.70 38.51 -31.47
C ALA A 770 16.73 37.24 -30.60
N LEU A 771 16.04 36.16 -31.01
CA LEU A 771 16.05 34.86 -30.33
C LEU A 771 17.45 34.27 -30.28
N LEU A 772 18.16 34.20 -31.42
CA LEU A 772 19.52 33.66 -31.46
C LEU A 772 20.49 34.50 -30.62
N ALA A 773 20.38 35.83 -30.68
CA ALA A 773 21.21 36.73 -29.87
C ALA A 773 20.96 36.56 -28.35
N ARG A 774 19.68 36.45 -27.92
CA ARG A 774 19.32 36.23 -26.50
C ARG A 774 19.84 34.91 -25.95
N VAL A 775 19.79 33.85 -26.77
CA VAL A 775 20.25 32.51 -26.38
C VAL A 775 21.78 32.47 -26.24
N GLU A 776 22.54 33.04 -27.19
CA GLU A 776 24.00 33.15 -27.09
C GLU A 776 24.45 34.06 -25.94
N GLU A 777 23.75 35.17 -25.68
CA GLU A 777 24.05 36.08 -24.57
C GLU A 777 23.89 35.40 -23.20
N ARG A 778 22.83 34.60 -23.01
CA ARG A 778 22.52 33.94 -21.74
C ARG A 778 23.25 32.61 -21.54
N VAL A 779 23.62 31.92 -22.62
CA VAL A 779 24.38 30.67 -22.57
C VAL A 779 25.55 30.73 -23.58
N PRO A 780 26.65 31.42 -23.25
CA PRO A 780 27.76 31.62 -24.19
C PRO A 780 28.37 30.29 -24.69
N GLY A 781 28.49 30.13 -26.01
CA GLY A 781 29.02 28.93 -26.65
C GLY A 781 28.01 27.78 -26.86
N VAL A 782 26.74 27.98 -26.52
CA VAL A 782 25.65 27.03 -26.77
C VAL A 782 25.56 26.65 -28.25
N GLN A 783 25.45 25.35 -28.55
CA GLN A 783 25.19 24.92 -29.92
C GLN A 783 23.69 24.92 -30.17
N VAL A 784 23.22 25.87 -30.99
CA VAL A 784 21.85 25.91 -31.50
C VAL A 784 21.81 25.17 -32.84
N GLU A 785 21.21 23.98 -32.83
CA GLU A 785 21.09 23.10 -34.01
C GLU A 785 20.09 23.64 -35.04
N GLY A 786 19.16 24.49 -34.59
CA GLY A 786 18.22 25.20 -35.45
C GLY A 786 17.13 25.93 -34.68
N VAL A 787 16.14 26.44 -35.41
CA VAL A 787 14.94 27.05 -34.82
C VAL A 787 13.72 26.27 -35.30
N LEU A 788 12.86 25.86 -34.36
CA LEU A 788 11.54 25.31 -34.64
C LEU A 788 10.58 26.46 -34.94
N VAL A 789 10.01 26.50 -36.15
CA VAL A 789 8.85 27.34 -36.45
C VAL A 789 7.59 26.51 -36.22
N GLN A 790 6.72 26.95 -35.33
CA GLN A 790 5.53 26.19 -34.91
C GLN A 790 4.26 27.02 -35.05
N GLN A 791 3.17 26.39 -35.46
CA GLN A 791 1.83 26.97 -35.50
C GLN A 791 1.40 27.38 -34.09
N MET A 792 0.95 28.63 -33.90
CA MET A 792 0.23 28.97 -32.68
C MET A 792 -1.23 28.54 -32.81
N LEU A 793 -1.64 27.65 -31.92
CA LEU A 793 -3.03 27.30 -31.71
C LEU A 793 -3.62 28.23 -30.63
N SER A 794 -4.88 28.60 -30.81
CA SER A 794 -5.61 29.45 -29.86
C SER A 794 -6.94 28.81 -29.47
N GLY A 795 -7.37 29.06 -28.23
CA GLY A 795 -8.46 28.31 -27.62
C GLY A 795 -8.04 26.89 -27.23
N GLY A 796 -9.03 26.07 -26.89
CA GLY A 796 -8.81 24.77 -26.26
C GLY A 796 -8.55 24.86 -24.75
N ARG A 797 -8.50 23.70 -24.09
CA ARG A 797 -8.25 23.53 -22.66
C ARG A 797 -6.93 22.80 -22.48
N GLU A 798 -6.07 23.28 -21.59
CA GLU A 798 -4.77 22.67 -21.33
C GLU A 798 -4.93 21.42 -20.44
N VAL A 799 -4.37 20.30 -20.89
CA VAL A 799 -4.17 19.08 -20.10
C VAL A 799 -2.69 18.68 -20.15
N ILE A 800 -2.24 17.87 -19.20
CA ILE A 800 -0.88 17.35 -19.13
C ILE A 800 -0.91 15.82 -19.25
N LEU A 801 -0.06 15.30 -20.13
CA LEU A 801 0.14 13.86 -20.33
C LEU A 801 1.61 13.54 -20.00
N GLY A 802 1.84 12.93 -18.86
CA GLY A 802 3.17 12.56 -18.37
C GLY A 802 3.42 11.06 -18.41
N GLY A 803 4.68 10.66 -18.49
CA GLY A 803 5.10 9.27 -18.47
C GLY A 803 6.47 9.11 -17.85
N ARG A 804 6.67 8.06 -17.05
CA ARG A 804 8.00 7.73 -16.50
C ARG A 804 8.22 6.23 -16.31
N ARG A 805 9.48 5.83 -16.20
CA ARG A 805 9.88 4.47 -15.80
C ARG A 805 10.17 4.42 -14.31
N ASP A 806 9.15 4.03 -13.56
CA ASP A 806 9.28 3.72 -12.14
C ASP A 806 10.22 2.51 -11.94
N PRO A 807 11.16 2.53 -10.97
CA PRO A 807 12.07 1.42 -10.73
C PRO A 807 11.38 0.09 -10.40
N SER A 808 10.26 0.14 -9.66
CA SER A 808 9.55 -1.03 -9.15
C SER A 808 8.40 -1.47 -10.04
N PHE A 809 7.68 -0.50 -10.61
CA PHE A 809 6.46 -0.75 -11.39
C PHE A 809 6.64 -0.63 -12.91
N GLY A 810 7.81 -0.21 -13.40
CA GLY A 810 8.11 -0.06 -14.83
C GLY A 810 7.40 1.16 -15.44
N PRO A 811 6.87 1.07 -16.67
CA PRO A 811 6.26 2.23 -17.33
C PRO A 811 4.94 2.64 -16.67
N VAL A 812 4.83 3.93 -16.33
CA VAL A 812 3.67 4.57 -15.68
C VAL A 812 3.25 5.79 -16.48
N VAL A 813 1.94 5.93 -16.71
CA VAL A 813 1.29 7.08 -17.35
C VAL A 813 0.65 7.97 -16.27
N MET A 814 0.70 9.27 -16.49
CA MET A 814 0.06 10.32 -15.69
C MET A 814 -0.87 11.15 -16.59
N PHE A 815 -2.05 11.47 -16.08
CA PHE A 815 -2.97 12.45 -16.66
C PHE A 815 -3.30 13.55 -15.63
N GLY A 816 -3.43 14.79 -16.07
CA GLY A 816 -3.93 15.90 -15.25
C GLY A 816 -4.49 17.04 -16.10
N LEU A 817 -5.11 18.03 -15.46
CA LEU A 817 -5.24 19.34 -16.10
C LEU A 817 -3.87 20.02 -16.21
N GLY A 818 -3.67 20.84 -17.25
CA GLY A 818 -2.42 21.52 -17.54
C GLY A 818 -2.37 22.97 -17.05
N GLY A 819 -1.28 23.66 -17.40
CA GLY A 819 -1.04 25.06 -17.06
C GLY A 819 -0.30 25.27 -15.74
N VAL A 820 -0.15 26.52 -15.30
CA VAL A 820 0.69 26.91 -14.13
C VAL A 820 0.22 26.36 -12.76
N TYR A 821 -0.85 25.57 -12.71
CA TYR A 821 -1.49 25.12 -11.48
C TYR A 821 -1.31 23.62 -11.17
N VAL A 822 -0.68 22.83 -12.06
CA VAL A 822 -0.48 21.38 -11.84
C VAL A 822 0.32 21.11 -10.57
N GLU A 823 1.44 21.84 -10.40
CA GLU A 823 2.32 21.73 -9.23
C GLU A 823 1.66 22.18 -7.92
N VAL A 824 0.57 22.95 -8.00
CA VAL A 824 -0.10 23.57 -6.83
C VAL A 824 -1.28 22.72 -6.32
N PHE A 825 -1.99 22.02 -7.21
CA PHE A 825 -3.20 21.28 -6.83
C PHE A 825 -3.02 19.76 -6.74
N GLU A 826 -1.94 19.20 -7.30
CA GLU A 826 -1.68 17.75 -7.34
C GLU A 826 -2.85 16.89 -7.89
N ASP A 827 -3.75 17.49 -8.68
CA ASP A 827 -4.96 16.86 -9.25
C ASP A 827 -4.59 16.03 -10.50
N VAL A 828 -3.85 14.95 -10.26
CA VAL A 828 -3.33 14.03 -11.27
C VAL A 828 -3.73 12.58 -11.00
N ALA A 829 -3.98 11.81 -12.06
CA ALA A 829 -4.24 10.38 -12.02
C ALA A 829 -3.05 9.61 -12.61
N PHE A 830 -2.59 8.58 -11.90
CA PHE A 830 -1.54 7.65 -12.37
C PHE A 830 -2.14 6.29 -12.74
N ARG A 831 -1.52 5.58 -13.69
CA ARG A 831 -1.76 4.16 -14.02
C ARG A 831 -0.49 3.51 -14.57
N LEU A 832 -0.35 2.20 -14.37
CA LEU A 832 0.66 1.38 -15.01
C LEU A 832 0.30 1.18 -16.49
N ALA A 833 1.28 1.29 -17.39
CA ALA A 833 1.13 0.91 -18.80
C ALA A 833 1.39 -0.60 -18.99
N PRO A 834 0.81 -1.26 -20.02
CA PRO A 834 -0.11 -0.71 -21.01
C PRO A 834 -1.52 -0.48 -20.44
N LEU A 835 -2.16 0.60 -20.88
CA LEU A 835 -3.52 0.98 -20.48
C LEU A 835 -4.59 0.29 -21.32
N THR A 836 -5.73 -0.02 -20.70
CA THR A 836 -6.99 -0.19 -21.44
C THR A 836 -7.65 1.16 -21.72
N ARG A 837 -8.62 1.19 -22.65
CA ARG A 837 -9.43 2.37 -22.95
C ARG A 837 -10.23 2.83 -21.73
N GLU A 838 -10.83 1.88 -21.02
CA GLU A 838 -11.62 2.12 -19.81
C GLU A 838 -10.74 2.68 -18.69
N GLU A 839 -9.47 2.27 -18.59
CA GLU A 839 -8.53 2.86 -17.63
C GLU A 839 -8.19 4.31 -17.96
N ALA A 840 -8.02 4.66 -19.24
CA ALA A 840 -7.79 6.04 -19.68
C ALA A 840 -9.02 6.94 -19.46
N GLU A 841 -10.23 6.43 -19.75
CA GLU A 841 -11.50 7.10 -19.42
C GLU A 841 -11.65 7.32 -17.90
N GLU A 842 -11.33 6.30 -17.09
CA GLU A 842 -11.33 6.41 -15.63
C GLU A 842 -10.30 7.45 -15.13
N MET A 843 -9.07 7.46 -15.66
CA MET A 843 -8.05 8.47 -15.33
C MET A 843 -8.56 9.89 -15.55
N ILE A 844 -9.23 10.15 -16.68
CA ILE A 844 -9.79 11.47 -16.97
C ILE A 844 -10.91 11.80 -15.97
N SER A 845 -11.82 10.87 -15.70
CA SER A 845 -12.94 11.10 -14.77
C SER A 845 -12.53 11.33 -13.31
N GLU A 846 -11.37 10.80 -12.91
CA GLU A 846 -10.84 10.84 -11.55
C GLU A 846 -10.25 12.21 -11.18
N VAL A 847 -9.64 12.90 -12.15
CA VAL A 847 -9.15 14.28 -12.02
C VAL A 847 -10.35 15.20 -11.76
N ARG A 848 -10.36 15.91 -10.64
CA ARG A 848 -11.52 16.74 -10.21
C ARG A 848 -11.81 17.87 -11.19
N GLY A 849 -10.75 18.43 -11.76
CA GLY A 849 -10.79 19.45 -12.80
C GLY A 849 -11.36 18.99 -14.14
N SER A 850 -11.50 17.68 -14.40
CA SER A 850 -12.02 17.14 -15.68
C SER A 850 -13.42 17.64 -16.05
N ARG A 851 -14.21 18.11 -15.07
CA ARG A 851 -15.49 18.81 -15.31
C ARG A 851 -15.34 20.03 -16.22
N LEU A 852 -14.17 20.67 -16.28
CA LEU A 852 -13.90 21.74 -17.25
C LEU A 852 -13.96 21.22 -18.70
N LEU A 853 -13.54 19.98 -18.95
CA LEU A 853 -13.63 19.35 -20.27
C LEU A 853 -15.08 19.11 -20.69
N GLN A 854 -16.02 18.96 -19.75
CA GLN A 854 -17.46 18.77 -20.04
C GLN A 854 -18.17 20.06 -20.51
N GLY A 855 -17.49 21.20 -20.46
CA GLY A 855 -18.05 22.50 -20.82
C GLY A 855 -18.55 23.28 -19.60
N VAL A 856 -18.21 24.57 -19.54
CA VAL A 856 -18.60 25.50 -18.47
C VAL A 856 -19.04 26.83 -19.05
N ARG A 857 -20.05 27.45 -18.44
CA ARG A 857 -20.54 28.81 -18.76
C ARG A 857 -20.82 29.04 -20.26
N GLY A 858 -21.43 28.06 -20.92
CA GLY A 858 -21.81 28.15 -22.34
C GLY A 858 -20.71 27.76 -23.35
N GLN A 859 -19.52 27.37 -22.89
CA GLN A 859 -18.53 26.73 -23.78
C GLN A 859 -18.97 25.30 -24.13
N ALA A 860 -18.67 24.86 -25.36
CA ALA A 860 -18.86 23.49 -25.79
C ALA A 860 -18.04 22.48 -24.93
N PRO A 861 -18.47 21.21 -24.84
CA PRO A 861 -17.61 20.12 -24.38
C PRO A 861 -16.34 20.03 -25.23
N ALA A 862 -15.26 19.56 -24.62
CA ALA A 862 -14.01 19.25 -25.30
C ALA A 862 -14.00 17.79 -25.75
N ASP A 863 -13.16 17.47 -26.73
CA ASP A 863 -13.00 16.14 -27.29
C ASP A 863 -12.24 15.20 -26.33
N VAL A 864 -12.97 14.66 -25.35
CA VAL A 864 -12.44 13.70 -24.37
C VAL A 864 -11.94 12.42 -25.06
N GLU A 865 -12.57 12.01 -26.16
CA GLU A 865 -12.18 10.83 -26.94
C GLU A 865 -10.78 11.00 -27.54
N ALA A 866 -10.47 12.19 -28.07
CA ALA A 866 -9.12 12.50 -28.54
C ALA A 866 -8.06 12.53 -27.42
N VAL A 867 -8.45 12.83 -26.16
CA VAL A 867 -7.56 12.69 -24.99
C VAL A 867 -7.32 11.22 -24.63
N VAL A 868 -8.35 10.36 -24.72
CA VAL A 868 -8.23 8.91 -24.51
C VAL A 868 -7.26 8.30 -25.52
N GLU A 869 -7.40 8.62 -26.82
CA GLU A 869 -6.46 8.12 -27.84
C GLU A 869 -5.03 8.63 -27.65
N ALA A 870 -4.83 9.87 -27.18
CA ALA A 870 -3.51 10.38 -26.83
C ALA A 870 -2.89 9.66 -25.62
N LEU A 871 -3.68 9.32 -24.60
CA LEU A 871 -3.24 8.51 -23.44
C LEU A 871 -2.87 7.08 -23.86
N LEU A 872 -3.65 6.46 -24.76
CA LEU A 872 -3.32 5.15 -25.32
C LEU A 872 -2.06 5.21 -26.20
N GLY A 873 -1.85 6.29 -26.95
CA GLY A 873 -0.62 6.58 -27.68
C GLY A 873 0.60 6.67 -26.77
N LEU A 874 0.52 7.46 -25.71
CA LEU A 874 1.57 7.59 -24.69
C LEU A 874 1.85 6.27 -23.98
N SER A 875 0.81 5.49 -23.69
CA SER A 875 0.95 4.17 -23.09
C SER A 875 1.74 3.20 -23.97
N ARG A 876 1.43 3.17 -25.29
CA ARG A 876 2.20 2.39 -26.28
C ARG A 876 3.64 2.87 -26.38
N LEU A 877 3.87 4.19 -26.44
CA LEU A 877 5.19 4.81 -26.49
C LEU A 877 6.07 4.33 -25.34
N LEU A 878 5.58 4.43 -24.10
CA LEU A 878 6.33 3.99 -22.92
C LEU A 878 6.63 2.49 -22.90
N VAL A 879 5.74 1.65 -23.45
CA VAL A 879 5.92 0.19 -23.50
C VAL A 879 6.89 -0.23 -24.60
N GLU A 880 6.78 0.36 -25.80
CA GLU A 880 7.61 0.02 -26.96
C GLU A 880 8.99 0.69 -26.95
N CYS A 881 9.17 1.78 -26.21
CA CYS A 881 10.45 2.50 -26.08
C CYS A 881 11.02 2.39 -24.65
N PRO A 882 11.67 1.26 -24.29
CA PRO A 882 12.21 1.07 -22.94
C PRO A 882 13.33 2.03 -22.54
N GLU A 883 13.93 2.70 -23.51
CA GLU A 883 14.94 3.74 -23.35
C GLU A 883 14.32 5.08 -22.88
N VAL A 884 13.03 5.32 -23.10
CA VAL A 884 12.34 6.53 -22.61
C VAL A 884 12.16 6.42 -21.09
N ALA A 885 12.97 7.17 -20.35
CA ALA A 885 12.94 7.23 -18.89
C ALA A 885 11.84 8.16 -18.38
N GLU A 886 11.62 9.28 -19.06
CA GLU A 886 10.65 10.32 -18.72
C GLU A 886 10.12 10.98 -20.01
N ILE A 887 8.84 11.34 -20.01
CA ILE A 887 8.18 12.13 -21.05
C ILE A 887 7.14 13.04 -20.39
N ASP A 888 7.11 14.30 -20.80
CA ASP A 888 6.08 15.26 -20.41
C ASP A 888 5.55 15.97 -21.65
N VAL A 889 4.24 15.86 -21.90
CA VAL A 889 3.52 16.55 -22.97
C VAL A 889 2.67 17.64 -22.32
N ASN A 890 3.27 18.84 -22.22
CA ASN A 890 2.73 19.93 -21.43
C ASN A 890 2.92 21.30 -22.15
N PRO A 891 1.83 21.97 -22.59
CA PRO A 891 0.45 21.50 -22.60
C PRO A 891 0.13 20.63 -23.83
N LEU A 892 -0.78 19.67 -23.62
CA LEU A 892 -1.67 19.16 -24.67
C LEU A 892 -2.92 20.05 -24.69
N LEU A 893 -3.23 20.67 -25.83
CA LEU A 893 -4.45 21.46 -25.99
C LEU A 893 -5.61 20.56 -26.43
N VAL A 894 -6.75 20.63 -25.75
CA VAL A 894 -7.98 19.88 -26.07
C VAL A 894 -9.04 20.84 -26.61
N PHE A 895 -9.47 20.64 -27.85
CA PHE A 895 -10.46 21.49 -28.53
C PHE A 895 -11.85 20.85 -28.47
N GLU A 896 -12.86 21.47 -29.12
CA GLU A 896 -14.17 20.84 -29.35
C GLU A 896 -14.05 19.59 -30.24
N HIS A 897 -13.05 19.58 -31.14
CA HIS A 897 -12.69 18.45 -32.00
C HIS A 897 -11.17 18.27 -32.01
N GLY A 898 -10.70 17.13 -31.54
CA GLY A 898 -9.29 16.76 -31.48
C GLY A 898 -8.47 17.41 -30.36
N VAL A 899 -7.21 16.98 -30.29
CA VAL A 899 -6.15 17.50 -29.40
C VAL A 899 -4.93 17.90 -30.21
N ALA A 900 -4.04 18.70 -29.64
CA ALA A 900 -2.70 18.95 -30.20
C ALA A 900 -1.66 19.24 -29.11
N ALA A 901 -0.55 18.52 -29.13
CA ALA A 901 0.64 18.82 -28.33
C ALA A 901 1.35 20.04 -28.93
N VAL A 902 1.57 21.07 -28.11
CA VAL A 902 2.35 22.26 -28.50
C VAL A 902 3.77 22.24 -27.92
N ASP A 903 4.02 21.48 -26.86
CA ASP A 903 5.36 21.21 -26.35
C ASP A 903 5.47 19.77 -25.84
N ALA A 904 6.70 19.24 -25.86
CA ALA A 904 7.04 17.95 -25.30
C ALA A 904 8.50 17.94 -24.86
N ARG A 905 8.76 17.30 -23.71
CA ARG A 905 10.11 17.01 -23.18
C ARG A 905 10.24 15.50 -23.01
N VAL A 906 11.34 14.92 -23.48
CA VAL A 906 11.63 13.49 -23.38
C VAL A 906 13.05 13.29 -22.88
N VAL A 907 13.23 12.37 -21.92
CA VAL A 907 14.53 11.96 -21.39
C VAL A 907 14.76 10.48 -21.72
N VAL A 908 15.91 10.19 -22.32
CA VAL A 908 16.32 8.86 -22.76
C VAL A 908 17.47 8.36 -21.91
N ASP A 909 17.30 7.20 -21.27
CA ASP A 909 18.35 6.48 -20.54
C ASP A 909 18.86 5.29 -21.38
N ARG A 910 20.18 5.16 -21.45
CA ARG A 910 20.88 4.15 -22.24
C ARG A 910 21.09 2.83 -21.48
N GLN A 911 20.81 2.77 -20.17
CA GLN A 911 21.22 1.65 -19.31
C GLN A 911 20.20 0.50 -19.15
N LYS A 912 19.03 0.54 -19.79
CA LYS A 912 17.96 -0.47 -19.64
C LYS A 912 17.55 -1.18 -20.94
N THR A 913 18.51 -1.81 -21.60
CA THR A 913 18.29 -2.85 -22.65
C THR A 913 18.76 -4.20 -22.19
#